data_AF-A9KCD3-F1
#
_entry.id   AF-A9KCD3-F1
#
_cell.length_a   1.000
_cell.length_b   1.000
_cell.length_c   1.000
_cell.angle_alpha   90.00
_cell.angle_beta   90.00
_cell.angle_gamma   90.00
#
_symmetry.space_group_name_H-M   'P 1'
#
loop_
_entity.id
_entity.type
_entity.pdbx_description
1 polymer ?
#
loop_
_entity_poly.entity_id
_entity_poly.type
_entity_poly.pdbx_seq_one_letter_code
_entity_poly.pdbx_strand_id
1 'polypeptide(L)'
;MRYPYGSALTKRAFAPIFPPNIDLSQLGEPPQDWLACLIQICGSGTEEYFDKHIGKSSTFAHKERLIHKLKIIYHRLNDHSYFIKTLGPLSHDGRVALVSKLTEDIGQCTPGFDNRTSDIVRSFTESSSFPELMTIVREELVKEVSLKMGESVGGEVHSNNRVFVIAAEDEYGVRPINQMDVYPGRLSDRDIREELRIKFRKEFTPFRLPFLLSKALQDLLSKRGYTGKKKGNQYYAPVTEAIAFNEVIERCLTSLQEVEEKEEKRAVSETETQYFIYYQRCPYHIICLPPGEEKEKKAKELQRKIRQRDIVFEFDKQDNQWIMRYLNNKMKVDEIKVEKEEHIDQLNIIYNKANNPKEMEIENIQDRRIINAMVESLGLTYLFDAHWYPIDINWLFIQERLFSLLVEQGYFNKSYFAPQNLFDCVFIRSVLLKPRQELRDSFYKLQSPDESEDNPDPLRRFSMVLKSVESDCMSDFWGQGASLSNSLSEIRSNFPEYFDWLMKKDYFLKSYIDRCTDVLKEKIQNGFLFRIGELFQSLGQLLTEISRVNPGLLHQCIQRFNQADDGYNLLMLAVRNPQPEAIEAVLQYLSEHSAIFTPDIVKEMFLLQDNAGRNVLTLSVQSTPQVTRTILKFMSDHSEAFDTETLKRLFLATDVSGKSILMLDVLSGHEESEILEIVNIILGWVAERQEIFNPGELKNLVLTDRYNILQLVPLNLSGILNRIWGFVTNQPFLNKIGSGTLGEMLTRTNFNQENILISALCSSQNKDFANAILKFITDQPEVLSDDKIKNLFFQKDTLYKKMH
;
A
#
# COMPACT_ATOMS: atom_id res chain seq x y z
N MET A 1 -3.49 4.07 41.70
CA MET A 1 -3.88 3.01 40.75
C MET A 1 -2.67 2.73 39.88
N ARG A 2 -2.30 1.46 39.65
CA ARG A 2 -1.13 1.04 38.86
C ARG A 2 -1.45 1.15 37.36
N TYR A 3 -0.53 1.77 36.61
CA TYR A 3 -0.53 2.00 35.16
C TYR A 3 -1.66 1.35 34.37
N PRO A 4 -2.60 2.16 33.89
CA PRO A 4 -3.57 1.64 32.97
C PRO A 4 -2.92 1.68 31.57
N TYR A 5 -3.01 0.58 30.82
CA TYR A 5 -2.89 0.49 29.35
C TYR A 5 -1.64 -0.16 28.74
N GLY A 6 -1.95 -1.22 27.97
CA GLY A 6 -1.28 -1.75 26.76
C GLY A 6 0.24 -1.64 26.70
N SER A 7 0.89 -2.80 26.77
CA SER A 7 2.35 -3.01 26.85
C SER A 7 3.24 -2.34 25.79
N ALA A 8 2.65 -1.71 24.79
CA ALA A 8 3.30 -1.11 23.64
C ALA A 8 3.73 0.35 23.80
N LEU A 9 3.00 1.17 24.57
CA LEU A 9 3.36 2.58 24.82
C LEU A 9 4.21 2.70 26.09
N THR A 10 5.24 3.56 26.07
CA THR A 10 6.06 3.82 27.26
C THR A 10 5.46 4.92 28.12
N LYS A 11 5.94 5.06 29.37
CA LYS A 11 5.57 6.18 30.24
C LYS A 11 5.86 7.54 29.61
N ARG A 12 6.86 7.61 28.72
CA ARG A 12 7.21 8.85 27.99
C ARG A 12 6.03 9.35 27.15
N ALA A 13 5.20 8.46 26.60
CA ALA A 13 4.00 8.83 25.83
C ALA A 13 2.91 9.53 26.67
N PHE A 14 3.05 9.53 27.99
CA PHE A 14 2.18 10.21 28.94
C PHE A 14 2.89 11.34 29.71
N ALA A 15 4.15 11.65 29.38
CA ALA A 15 4.90 12.72 30.01
C ALA A 15 4.27 14.10 29.69
N PRO A 16 3.90 14.91 30.69
CA PRO A 16 3.24 16.19 30.48
C PRO A 16 4.24 17.27 30.08
N ILE A 17 4.36 17.54 28.77
CA ILE A 17 5.19 18.63 28.23
C ILE A 17 4.26 19.63 27.58
N PHE A 18 4.05 20.76 28.24
CA PHE A 18 3.06 21.76 27.83
C PHE A 18 3.71 22.90 27.03
N PRO A 19 3.00 23.45 26.03
CA PRO A 19 3.38 24.72 25.45
C PRO A 19 3.53 25.81 26.54
N PRO A 20 4.49 26.74 26.40
CA PRO A 20 4.64 27.82 27.34
C PRO A 20 3.35 28.66 27.41
N ASN A 21 3.01 29.12 28.61
CA ASN A 21 1.90 30.05 28.77
C ASN A 21 2.24 31.40 28.12
N ILE A 22 1.23 32.05 27.57
CA ILE A 22 1.38 33.40 27.01
C ILE A 22 1.67 34.37 28.16
N ASP A 23 2.79 35.05 28.08
CA ASP A 23 3.19 36.07 29.04
C ASP A 23 2.73 37.46 28.57
N LEU A 24 1.93 38.16 29.38
CA LEU A 24 1.51 39.54 29.10
C LEU A 24 2.69 40.49 28.89
N SER A 25 3.87 40.21 29.47
CA SER A 25 5.06 41.04 29.24
C SER A 25 5.45 41.09 27.75
N GLN A 26 5.13 40.04 26.98
CA GLN A 26 5.37 39.95 25.54
C GLN A 26 4.30 40.69 24.71
N LEU A 27 3.16 41.00 25.31
CA LEU A 27 2.04 41.69 24.67
C LEU A 27 2.04 43.20 24.96
N GLY A 28 2.77 43.63 25.99
CA GLY A 28 2.69 44.99 26.52
C GLY A 28 1.43 45.23 27.35
N GLU A 29 1.38 46.35 28.07
CA GLU A 29 0.15 46.73 28.78
C GLU A 29 -0.88 47.23 27.77
N PRO A 30 -2.14 46.77 27.85
CA PRO A 30 -3.19 47.29 26.99
C PRO A 30 -3.54 48.74 27.37
N PRO A 31 -4.22 49.49 26.47
CA PRO A 31 -4.69 50.84 26.75
C PRO A 31 -5.48 50.94 28.06
N GLN A 32 -5.49 52.10 28.74
CA GLN A 32 -6.19 52.23 30.03
C GLN A 32 -7.69 51.90 29.94
N ASP A 33 -8.30 52.11 28.78
CA ASP A 33 -9.70 51.86 28.45
C ASP A 33 -9.96 50.47 27.84
N TRP A 34 -8.99 49.55 27.87
CA TRP A 34 -9.09 48.22 27.24
C TRP A 34 -10.34 47.44 27.64
N LEU A 35 -10.79 47.57 28.89
CA LEU A 35 -11.98 46.87 29.38
C LEU A 35 -13.26 47.44 28.74
N ALA A 36 -13.35 48.76 28.59
CA ALA A 36 -14.48 49.40 27.90
C ALA A 36 -14.52 48.97 26.43
N CYS A 37 -13.35 48.91 25.77
CA CYS A 37 -13.23 48.41 24.41
C CYS A 37 -13.60 46.92 24.31
N LEU A 38 -13.18 46.08 25.26
CA LEU A 38 -13.56 44.66 25.28
C LEU A 38 -15.07 44.47 25.45
N ILE A 39 -15.71 45.24 26.34
CA ILE A 39 -17.17 45.25 26.52
C ILE A 39 -17.86 45.65 25.21
N GLN A 40 -17.37 46.68 24.53
CA GLN A 40 -17.91 47.10 23.24
C GLN A 40 -17.78 45.99 22.18
N ILE A 41 -16.66 45.27 22.13
CA ILE A 41 -16.47 44.12 21.22
C ILE A 41 -17.45 42.98 21.56
N CYS A 42 -17.74 42.76 22.84
CA CYS A 42 -18.64 41.70 23.30
C CYS A 42 -20.13 42.03 23.12
N GLY A 43 -20.46 43.29 22.82
CA GLY A 43 -21.84 43.75 22.61
C GLY A 43 -22.50 44.31 23.87
N SER A 44 -23.60 45.04 23.64
CA SER A 44 -24.38 45.68 24.71
C SER A 44 -24.96 44.65 25.70
N GLY A 45 -25.04 45.04 26.97
CA GLY A 45 -25.56 44.18 28.04
C GLY A 45 -24.53 43.26 28.71
N THR A 46 -23.26 43.29 28.29
CA THR A 46 -22.19 42.51 28.95
C THR A 46 -21.52 43.23 30.13
N GLU A 47 -21.72 44.55 30.24
CA GLU A 47 -21.07 45.42 31.24
C GLU A 47 -21.33 44.98 32.68
N GLU A 48 -22.59 44.69 33.03
CA GLU A 48 -22.96 44.24 34.38
C GLU A 48 -22.29 42.93 34.77
N TYR A 49 -22.04 42.04 33.79
CA TYR A 49 -21.41 40.75 34.04
C TYR A 49 -19.89 40.88 34.17
N PHE A 50 -19.25 41.74 33.38
CA PHE A 50 -17.85 42.07 33.61
C PHE A 50 -17.63 42.75 34.97
N ASP A 51 -18.51 43.68 35.39
CA ASP A 51 -18.43 44.28 36.74
C ASP A 51 -18.65 43.22 37.84
N LYS A 52 -19.60 42.30 37.67
CA LYS A 52 -19.80 41.15 38.57
C LYS A 52 -18.53 40.31 38.74
N HIS A 53 -17.78 40.06 37.66
CA HIS A 53 -16.63 39.17 37.68
C HIS A 53 -15.31 39.83 38.09
N ILE A 54 -15.05 41.03 37.58
CA ILE A 54 -13.77 41.73 37.77
C ILE A 54 -13.93 43.19 38.23
N GLY A 55 -15.16 43.66 38.43
CA GLY A 55 -15.45 44.99 38.96
C GLY A 55 -15.04 45.16 40.42
N LYS A 56 -15.20 46.38 40.95
CA LYS A 56 -14.76 46.74 42.31
C LYS A 56 -15.47 45.92 43.39
N SER A 57 -16.69 45.47 43.12
CA SER A 57 -17.56 44.68 44.00
C SER A 57 -17.27 43.17 43.96
N SER A 58 -16.48 42.67 43.00
CA SER A 58 -16.17 41.24 42.87
C SER A 58 -15.35 40.74 44.06
N THR A 59 -15.85 39.70 44.72
CA THR A 59 -15.19 39.01 45.84
C THR A 59 -14.36 37.80 45.40
N PHE A 60 -14.13 37.63 44.09
CA PHE A 60 -13.42 36.47 43.57
C PHE A 60 -11.94 36.49 43.96
N ALA A 61 -11.50 35.48 44.70
CA ALA A 61 -10.14 35.41 45.26
C ALA A 61 -9.01 35.45 44.21
N HIS A 62 -9.30 35.06 42.95
CA HIS A 62 -8.32 35.03 41.85
C HIS A 62 -8.62 36.07 40.76
N LYS A 63 -9.26 37.17 41.14
CA LYS A 63 -9.65 38.27 40.24
C LYS A 63 -8.50 38.79 39.36
N GLU A 64 -7.30 39.00 39.90
CA GLU A 64 -6.16 39.52 39.12
C GLU A 64 -5.74 38.56 37.99
N ARG A 65 -5.82 37.24 38.23
CA ARG A 65 -5.54 36.23 37.21
C ARG A 65 -6.61 36.22 36.11
N LEU A 66 -7.87 36.42 36.48
CA LEU A 66 -8.97 36.55 35.52
C LEU A 66 -8.79 37.81 34.65
N ILE A 67 -8.44 38.95 35.26
CA ILE A 67 -8.11 40.19 34.56
C ILE A 67 -6.96 39.95 33.58
N HIS A 68 -5.88 39.29 34.01
CA HIS A 68 -4.76 38.95 33.15
C HIS A 68 -5.21 38.18 31.91
N LYS A 69 -6.02 37.12 32.08
CA LYS A 69 -6.54 36.33 30.94
C LYS A 69 -7.43 37.15 30.01
N LEU A 70 -8.27 38.04 30.56
CA LEU A 70 -9.10 38.93 29.75
C LEU A 70 -8.26 39.93 28.93
N LYS A 71 -7.14 40.44 29.48
CA LYS A 71 -6.19 41.26 28.71
C LYS A 71 -5.59 40.47 27.54
N ILE A 72 -5.19 39.21 27.76
CA ILE A 72 -4.70 38.33 26.67
C ILE A 72 -5.76 38.16 25.57
N ILE A 73 -7.01 37.90 25.95
CA ILE A 73 -8.13 37.76 25.01
C ILE A 73 -8.38 39.06 24.24
N TYR A 74 -8.33 40.20 24.93
CA TYR A 74 -8.42 41.52 24.31
C TYR A 74 -7.33 41.73 23.25
N HIS A 75 -6.07 41.39 23.55
CA HIS A 75 -4.98 41.47 22.57
C HIS A 75 -5.21 40.56 21.37
N ARG A 76 -5.74 39.34 21.56
CA ARG A 76 -6.07 38.45 20.43
C ARG A 76 -7.20 39.02 19.57
N LEU A 77 -8.24 39.56 20.19
CA LEU A 77 -9.34 40.21 19.47
C LEU A 77 -8.86 41.47 18.73
N ASN A 78 -7.88 42.22 19.23
CA ASN A 78 -7.36 43.40 18.54
C ASN A 78 -6.20 43.10 17.57
N ASP A 79 -6.05 41.83 17.16
CA ASP A 79 -5.01 41.39 16.23
C ASP A 79 -3.61 41.90 16.62
N HIS A 80 -3.26 41.81 17.92
CA HIS A 80 -1.95 42.20 18.40
C HIS A 80 -0.84 41.48 17.60
N SER A 81 0.25 42.18 17.28
CA SER A 81 1.31 41.70 16.37
C SER A 81 1.89 40.34 16.78
N TYR A 82 2.02 40.09 18.08
CA TYR A 82 2.42 38.79 18.63
C TYR A 82 1.50 37.67 18.13
N PHE A 83 0.18 37.84 18.21
CA PHE A 83 -0.78 36.82 17.79
C PHE A 83 -0.90 36.71 16.28
N ILE A 84 -0.72 37.79 15.52
CA ILE A 84 -0.63 37.68 14.05
C ILE A 84 0.58 36.81 13.67
N LYS A 85 1.74 37.08 14.28
CA LYS A 85 2.97 36.33 14.01
C LYS A 85 2.87 34.86 14.44
N THR A 86 2.23 34.60 15.58
CA THR A 86 2.18 33.27 16.19
C THR A 86 0.94 32.46 15.85
N LEU A 87 -0.18 33.04 15.45
CA LEU A 87 -1.43 32.30 15.18
C LEU A 87 -2.09 32.70 13.86
N GLY A 88 -1.46 33.59 13.08
CA GLY A 88 -2.09 34.23 11.94
C GLY A 88 -3.14 35.29 12.34
N PRO A 89 -3.60 36.10 11.39
CA PRO A 89 -4.68 37.06 11.62
C PRO A 89 -5.97 36.35 12.03
N LEU A 90 -6.75 36.95 12.95
CA LEU A 90 -8.03 36.37 13.36
C LEU A 90 -9.09 36.65 12.30
N SER A 91 -9.61 35.59 11.66
CA SER A 91 -10.70 35.71 10.67
C SER A 91 -11.97 36.30 11.30
N HIS A 92 -12.87 36.82 10.46
CA HIS A 92 -14.17 37.33 10.92
C HIS A 92 -14.95 36.26 11.71
N ASP A 93 -15.08 35.06 11.14
CA ASP A 93 -15.77 33.94 11.81
C ASP A 93 -15.06 33.51 13.09
N GLY A 94 -13.72 33.51 13.10
CA GLY A 94 -12.92 33.22 14.29
C GLY A 94 -13.14 34.24 15.40
N ARG A 95 -13.28 35.52 15.04
CA ARG A 95 -13.60 36.61 15.97
C ARG A 95 -15.00 36.46 16.55
N VAL A 96 -16.00 36.16 15.71
CA VAL A 96 -17.37 35.90 16.15
C VAL A 96 -17.42 34.69 17.09
N ALA A 97 -16.75 33.59 16.75
CA ALA A 97 -16.69 32.40 17.58
C ALA A 97 -16.00 32.67 18.93
N LEU A 98 -14.91 33.45 18.93
CA LEU A 98 -14.19 33.81 20.14
C LEU A 98 -15.04 34.71 21.08
N VAL A 99 -15.74 35.70 20.52
CA VAL A 99 -16.66 36.57 21.28
C VAL A 99 -17.84 35.76 21.81
N SER A 100 -18.42 34.88 20.98
CA SER A 100 -19.50 33.99 21.41
C SER A 100 -19.05 33.10 22.56
N LYS A 101 -17.86 32.51 22.48
CA LYS A 101 -17.31 31.66 23.55
C LYS A 101 -16.99 32.44 24.82
N LEU A 102 -16.61 33.71 24.71
CA LEU A 102 -16.36 34.58 25.87
C LEU A 102 -17.66 35.00 26.56
N THR A 103 -18.72 35.25 25.79
CA THR A 103 -20.00 35.80 26.29
C THR A 103 -21.04 34.74 26.63
N GLU A 104 -20.88 33.52 26.12
CA GLU A 104 -21.68 32.36 26.52
C GLU A 104 -21.68 32.24 28.04
N ASP A 105 -22.87 32.08 28.63
CA ASP A 105 -23.19 32.06 30.06
C ASP A 105 -22.39 33.01 30.96
N ILE A 106 -21.96 34.18 30.45
CA ILE A 106 -21.24 35.17 31.26
C ILE A 106 -22.06 35.65 32.46
N GLY A 107 -23.38 35.46 32.46
CA GLY A 107 -24.24 35.73 33.61
C GLY A 107 -24.06 34.78 34.80
N GLN A 108 -23.36 33.66 34.65
CA GLN A 108 -23.24 32.62 35.69
C GLN A 108 -22.19 32.97 36.76
N CYS A 109 -21.58 31.97 37.39
CA CYS A 109 -20.64 32.17 38.50
C CYS A 109 -19.24 32.60 38.01
N THR A 110 -18.53 33.41 38.80
CA THR A 110 -17.19 33.89 38.46
C THR A 110 -16.15 32.76 38.27
N PRO A 111 -16.13 31.68 39.08
CA PRO A 111 -15.22 30.56 38.84
C PRO A 111 -15.49 29.84 37.51
N GLY A 112 -16.76 29.74 37.09
CA GLY A 112 -17.11 29.19 35.79
C GLY A 112 -16.63 30.06 34.64
N PHE A 113 -16.78 31.39 34.77
CA PHE A 113 -16.21 32.34 33.81
C PHE A 113 -14.66 32.29 33.79
N ASP A 114 -14.02 32.06 34.94
CA ASP A 114 -12.57 31.84 35.04
C ASP A 114 -12.13 30.57 34.29
N ASN A 115 -12.89 29.47 34.37
CA ASN A 115 -12.63 28.26 33.58
C ASN A 115 -12.74 28.52 32.08
N ARG A 116 -13.80 29.22 31.66
CA ARG A 116 -14.05 29.54 30.24
C ARG A 116 -12.94 30.43 29.66
N THR A 117 -12.53 31.47 30.38
CA THR A 117 -11.39 32.31 29.97
C THR A 117 -10.06 31.55 29.97
N SER A 118 -9.85 30.61 30.90
CA SER A 118 -8.68 29.72 30.87
C SER A 118 -8.66 28.84 29.62
N ASP A 119 -9.80 28.24 29.26
CA ASP A 119 -9.92 27.40 28.07
C ASP A 119 -9.72 28.20 26.77
N ILE A 120 -10.24 29.43 26.73
CA ILE A 120 -9.97 30.37 25.61
C ILE A 120 -8.48 30.68 25.51
N VAL A 121 -7.83 31.12 26.59
CA VAL A 121 -6.40 31.48 26.55
C VAL A 121 -5.54 30.27 26.21
N ARG A 122 -5.90 29.08 26.70
CA ARG A 122 -5.23 27.82 26.34
C ARG A 122 -5.34 27.50 24.85
N SER A 123 -6.44 27.87 24.18
CA SER A 123 -6.56 27.68 22.73
C SER A 123 -5.61 28.54 21.89
N PHE A 124 -5.00 29.56 22.50
CA PHE A 124 -4.02 30.44 21.86
C PHE A 124 -2.58 29.91 21.93
N THR A 125 -2.31 28.84 22.67
CA THR A 125 -0.96 28.24 22.69
C THR A 125 -0.78 27.32 21.47
N GLU A 126 0.34 27.46 20.76
CA GLU A 126 0.76 26.52 19.71
C GLU A 126 1.79 25.53 20.26
N SER A 127 1.77 24.29 19.77
CA SER A 127 2.91 23.39 20.00
C SER A 127 4.10 23.83 19.17
N SER A 128 5.23 23.95 19.83
CA SER A 128 6.53 24.28 19.27
C SER A 128 7.47 23.06 19.20
N SER A 129 7.01 21.90 19.63
CA SER A 129 7.80 20.68 19.67
C SER A 129 6.94 19.41 19.55
N PHE A 130 7.55 18.29 19.15
CA PHE A 130 6.89 16.99 19.10
C PHE A 130 6.25 16.55 20.43
N PRO A 131 6.89 16.71 21.60
CA PRO A 131 6.26 16.37 22.88
C PRO A 131 5.07 17.26 23.26
N GLU A 132 5.08 18.54 22.85
CA GLU A 132 3.92 19.42 23.02
C GLU A 132 2.75 19.00 22.13
N LEU A 133 3.03 18.57 20.90
CA LEU A 133 2.01 18.03 19.98
C LEU A 133 1.36 16.77 20.57
N MET A 134 2.15 15.90 21.21
CA MET A 134 1.64 14.75 21.98
C MET A 134 0.70 15.17 23.11
N THR A 135 1.02 16.25 23.83
CA THR A 135 0.13 16.83 24.84
C THR A 135 -1.18 17.30 24.23
N ILE A 136 -1.14 18.04 23.12
CA ILE A 136 -2.35 18.51 22.41
C ILE A 136 -3.24 17.32 22.04
N VAL A 137 -2.69 16.23 21.51
CA VAL A 137 -3.46 15.02 21.19
C VAL A 137 -4.18 14.47 22.43
N ARG A 138 -3.48 14.36 23.57
CA ARG A 138 -4.08 13.86 24.82
C ARG A 138 -5.16 14.81 25.34
N GLU A 139 -4.92 16.11 25.26
CA GLU A 139 -5.87 17.15 25.66
C GLU A 139 -7.16 17.11 24.81
N GLU A 140 -7.07 16.92 23.50
CA GLU A 140 -8.24 16.77 22.62
C GLU A 140 -9.02 15.47 22.92
N LEU A 141 -8.35 14.36 23.24
CA LEU A 141 -9.04 13.14 23.68
C LEU A 141 -9.81 13.35 24.98
N VAL A 142 -9.23 14.08 25.95
CA VAL A 142 -9.89 14.43 27.22
C VAL A 142 -11.06 15.39 26.97
N LYS A 143 -10.91 16.35 26.06
CA LYS A 143 -11.98 17.27 25.65
C LYS A 143 -13.15 16.54 25.01
N GLU A 144 -12.90 15.56 24.14
CA GLU A 144 -13.96 14.73 23.55
C GLU A 144 -14.74 13.95 24.62
N VAL A 145 -14.05 13.43 25.65
CA VAL A 145 -14.71 12.80 26.81
C VAL A 145 -15.52 13.84 27.58
N SER A 146 -14.96 15.02 27.82
CA SER A 146 -15.68 16.09 28.52
C SER A 146 -16.93 16.54 27.78
N LEU A 147 -16.89 16.65 26.44
CA LEU A 147 -18.07 17.05 25.65
C LEU A 147 -19.14 15.97 25.73
N LYS A 148 -18.77 14.70 25.49
CA LYS A 148 -19.67 13.54 25.58
C LYS A 148 -20.36 13.47 26.94
N MET A 149 -19.60 13.65 28.03
CA MET A 149 -20.16 13.58 29.39
C MET A 149 -20.91 14.86 29.75
N GLY A 150 -20.45 16.03 29.27
CA GLY A 150 -21.08 17.32 29.51
C GLY A 150 -22.50 17.42 28.99
N GLU A 151 -22.79 16.81 27.84
CA GLU A 151 -24.16 16.72 27.29
C GLU A 151 -25.16 16.12 28.28
N SER A 152 -24.74 15.14 29.09
CA SER A 152 -25.61 14.49 30.07
C SER A 152 -25.94 15.35 31.31
N VAL A 153 -25.17 16.40 31.55
CA VAL A 153 -25.32 17.30 32.72
C VAL A 153 -25.65 18.75 32.34
N GLY A 154 -25.96 19.00 31.06
CA GLY A 154 -26.35 20.31 30.55
C GLY A 154 -25.17 21.25 30.28
N GLY A 155 -23.99 20.72 29.95
CA GLY A 155 -22.83 21.52 29.51
C GLY A 155 -22.16 22.36 30.60
N GLU A 156 -22.36 22.02 31.88
CA GLU A 156 -21.81 22.79 33.00
C GLU A 156 -20.27 22.88 32.95
N VAL A 157 -19.75 24.10 32.95
CA VAL A 157 -18.31 24.40 32.82
C VAL A 157 -17.43 23.79 33.93
N HIS A 158 -17.98 23.59 35.14
CA HIS A 158 -17.28 22.92 36.24
C HIS A 158 -17.08 21.43 35.99
N SER A 159 -18.09 20.78 35.41
CA SER A 159 -18.02 19.38 35.02
C SER A 159 -16.95 19.15 33.95
N ASN A 160 -16.80 20.10 33.00
CA ASN A 160 -15.72 20.06 32.01
C ASN A 160 -14.33 20.17 32.65
N ASN A 161 -14.13 21.16 33.52
CA ASN A 161 -12.88 21.29 34.25
C ASN A 161 -12.59 20.06 35.12
N ARG A 162 -13.60 19.46 35.77
CA ARG A 162 -13.42 18.24 36.58
C ARG A 162 -12.85 17.09 35.76
N VAL A 163 -13.28 16.90 34.51
CA VAL A 163 -12.74 15.86 33.62
C VAL A 163 -11.24 16.06 33.39
N PHE A 164 -10.79 17.30 33.14
CA PHE A 164 -9.37 17.62 32.99
C PHE A 164 -8.57 17.49 34.29
N VAL A 165 -9.16 17.83 35.44
CA VAL A 165 -8.54 17.64 36.76
C VAL A 165 -8.30 16.15 37.02
N ILE A 166 -9.32 15.31 36.84
CA ILE A 166 -9.19 13.85 37.01
C ILE A 166 -8.19 13.27 36.01
N ALA A 167 -8.21 13.69 34.76
CA ALA A 167 -7.24 13.23 33.76
C ALA A 167 -5.79 13.59 34.16
N ALA A 168 -5.56 14.79 34.72
CA ALA A 168 -4.26 15.20 35.23
C ALA A 168 -3.84 14.40 36.48
N GLU A 169 -4.76 14.21 37.44
CA GLU A 169 -4.55 13.38 38.65
C GLU A 169 -4.19 11.92 38.31
N ASP A 170 -4.81 11.38 37.26
CA ASP A 170 -4.59 10.01 36.78
C ASP A 170 -3.45 9.90 35.75
N GLU A 171 -2.59 10.93 35.65
CA GLU A 171 -1.37 10.94 34.82
C GLU A 171 -1.59 10.75 33.31
N TYR A 172 -2.74 11.20 32.76
CA TYR A 172 -2.98 11.16 31.31
C TYR A 172 -2.14 12.16 30.50
N GLY A 173 -1.17 12.83 31.12
CA GLY A 173 -0.28 13.78 30.44
C GLY A 173 -0.96 15.05 29.97
N VAL A 174 -2.00 15.51 30.69
CA VAL A 174 -2.75 16.74 30.42
C VAL A 174 -2.72 17.67 31.63
N ARG A 175 -3.09 18.95 31.43
CA ARG A 175 -3.26 19.93 32.51
C ARG A 175 -4.74 20.24 32.78
N PRO A 176 -5.10 20.52 34.05
CA PRO A 176 -6.40 21.09 34.38
C PRO A 176 -6.68 22.38 33.59
N ILE A 177 -7.93 22.66 33.25
CA ILE A 177 -8.31 23.97 32.69
C ILE A 177 -8.14 25.05 33.77
N ASN A 178 -8.55 24.73 34.99
CA ASN A 178 -8.38 25.56 36.18
C ASN A 178 -8.19 24.68 37.41
N GLN A 179 -6.96 24.62 37.92
CA GLN A 179 -6.64 23.85 39.13
C GLN A 179 -7.27 24.44 40.41
N MET A 180 -7.70 25.71 40.37
CA MET A 180 -8.26 26.43 41.52
C MET A 180 -9.79 26.45 41.54
N ASP A 181 -10.44 25.68 40.66
CA ASP A 181 -11.90 25.59 40.67
C ASP A 181 -12.35 24.85 41.93
N VAL A 182 -13.17 25.52 42.75
CA VAL A 182 -13.68 24.99 44.00
C VAL A 182 -14.89 24.08 43.81
N TYR A 183 -15.48 24.07 42.61
CA TYR A 183 -16.68 23.28 42.33
C TYR A 183 -16.31 21.93 41.70
N PRO A 184 -16.80 20.82 42.26
CA PRO A 184 -16.51 19.49 41.73
C PRO A 184 -17.28 19.16 40.44
N GLY A 185 -18.28 19.98 40.06
CA GLY A 185 -19.22 19.67 38.99
C GLY A 185 -20.25 18.60 39.38
N ARG A 186 -21.07 18.18 38.41
CA ARG A 186 -22.15 17.19 38.58
C ARG A 186 -21.75 15.76 38.19
N LEU A 187 -20.62 15.61 37.50
CA LEU A 187 -20.12 14.29 37.07
C LEU A 187 -19.41 13.57 38.22
N SER A 188 -19.64 12.27 38.35
CA SER A 188 -18.91 11.46 39.33
C SER A 188 -17.50 11.17 38.83
N ASP A 189 -16.50 11.28 39.73
CA ASP A 189 -15.11 10.95 39.41
C ASP A 189 -14.94 9.52 38.87
N ARG A 190 -15.78 8.58 39.34
CA ARG A 190 -15.76 7.19 38.90
C ARG A 190 -16.13 7.08 37.42
N ASP A 191 -17.18 7.76 37.01
CA ASP A 191 -17.66 7.71 35.62
C ASP A 191 -16.67 8.42 34.69
N ILE A 192 -16.07 9.53 35.15
CA ILE A 192 -15.02 10.24 34.41
C ILE A 192 -13.83 9.31 34.15
N ARG A 193 -13.33 8.62 35.19
CA ARG A 193 -12.21 7.68 35.06
C ARG A 193 -12.52 6.54 34.09
N GLU A 194 -13.72 5.98 34.14
CA GLU A 194 -14.11 4.88 33.26
C GLU A 194 -14.20 5.35 31.79
N GLU A 195 -14.76 6.52 31.53
CA GLU A 195 -14.85 7.07 30.17
C GLU A 195 -13.48 7.47 29.61
N LEU A 196 -12.62 8.11 30.41
CA LEU A 196 -11.22 8.37 30.04
C LEU A 196 -10.49 7.07 29.72
N ARG A 197 -10.70 6.02 30.52
CA ARG A 197 -10.13 4.69 30.30
C ARG A 197 -10.57 4.09 28.98
N ILE A 198 -11.86 4.08 28.69
CA ILE A 198 -12.42 3.56 27.45
C ILE A 198 -11.83 4.33 26.25
N LYS A 199 -11.81 5.66 26.33
CA LYS A 199 -11.33 6.53 25.26
C LYS A 199 -9.85 6.28 24.93
N PHE A 200 -8.97 6.32 25.92
CA PHE A 200 -7.54 6.15 25.70
C PHE A 200 -7.17 4.74 25.26
N ARG A 201 -7.81 3.69 25.79
CA ARG A 201 -7.60 2.31 25.31
C ARG A 201 -7.91 2.14 23.83
N LYS A 202 -8.96 2.81 23.36
CA LYS A 202 -9.44 2.70 21.99
C LYS A 202 -8.65 3.58 21.03
N GLU A 203 -8.34 4.82 21.44
CA GLU A 203 -7.85 5.87 20.55
C GLU A 203 -6.36 6.14 20.71
N PHE A 204 -5.82 6.12 21.92
CA PHE A 204 -4.41 6.43 22.19
C PHE A 204 -3.57 5.14 22.15
N THR A 205 -3.49 4.55 20.96
CA THR A 205 -2.76 3.30 20.68
C THR A 205 -1.62 3.55 19.70
N PRO A 206 -0.56 2.71 19.66
CA PRO A 206 0.53 2.88 18.69
C PRO A 206 0.06 3.03 17.25
N PHE A 207 -1.01 2.32 16.90
CA PHE A 207 -1.58 2.35 15.57
C PHE A 207 -2.31 3.67 15.26
N ARG A 208 -3.10 4.19 16.20
CA ARG A 208 -3.91 5.41 15.97
C ARG A 208 -3.14 6.69 16.24
N LEU A 209 -2.09 6.64 17.04
CA LEU A 209 -1.34 7.81 17.48
C LEU A 209 -0.74 8.64 16.32
N PRO A 210 -0.14 8.06 15.25
CA PRO A 210 0.31 8.83 14.09
C PRO A 210 -0.82 9.61 13.39
N PHE A 211 -2.02 9.03 13.32
CA PHE A 211 -3.20 9.71 12.75
C PHE A 211 -3.68 10.85 13.62
N LEU A 212 -3.71 10.64 14.94
CA LEU A 212 -4.07 11.69 15.90
C LEU A 212 -3.07 12.86 15.86
N LEU A 213 -1.77 12.56 15.80
CA LEU A 213 -0.72 13.56 15.67
C LEU A 213 -0.79 14.30 14.33
N SER A 214 -1.03 13.59 13.24
CA SER A 214 -1.24 14.18 11.92
C SER A 214 -2.44 15.12 11.91
N LYS A 215 -3.56 14.74 12.56
CA LYS A 215 -4.73 15.61 12.71
C LYS A 215 -4.42 16.85 13.55
N ALA A 216 -3.75 16.69 14.69
CA ALA A 216 -3.34 17.83 15.51
C ALA A 216 -2.42 18.79 14.73
N LEU A 217 -1.53 18.26 13.91
CA LEU A 217 -0.68 19.06 13.03
C LEU A 217 -1.49 19.76 11.92
N GLN A 218 -2.46 19.09 11.30
CA GLN A 218 -3.41 19.70 10.37
C GLN A 218 -4.16 20.87 11.00
N ASP A 219 -4.64 20.72 12.23
CA ASP A 219 -5.37 21.75 12.95
C ASP A 219 -4.47 22.97 13.22
N LEU A 220 -3.19 22.76 13.54
CA LEU A 220 -2.20 23.84 13.70
C LEU A 220 -1.95 24.58 12.38
N LEU A 221 -1.74 23.84 11.29
CA LEU A 221 -1.55 24.45 9.97
C LEU A 221 -2.80 25.21 9.52
N SER A 222 -3.99 24.68 9.82
CA SER A 222 -5.27 25.32 9.49
C SER A 222 -5.42 26.66 10.18
N LYS A 223 -4.96 26.80 11.43
CA LYS A 223 -4.91 28.09 12.14
C LYS A 223 -4.01 29.10 11.43
N ARG A 224 -2.99 28.63 10.71
CA ARG A 224 -2.07 29.45 9.89
C ARG A 224 -2.58 29.69 8.47
N GLY A 225 -3.79 29.23 8.12
CA GLY A 225 -4.41 29.45 6.81
C GLY A 225 -4.36 28.26 5.85
N TYR A 226 -3.80 27.10 6.26
CA TYR A 226 -3.80 25.92 5.40
C TYR A 226 -5.23 25.38 5.21
N THR A 227 -5.73 25.39 3.97
CA THR A 227 -7.07 24.88 3.64
C THR A 227 -7.05 23.50 2.96
N GLY A 228 -5.89 22.86 2.87
CA GLY A 228 -5.69 21.66 2.06
C GLY A 228 -5.91 21.89 0.56
N LYS A 229 -5.98 20.79 -0.21
CA LYS A 229 -6.23 20.80 -1.65
C LYS A 229 -7.62 21.33 -2.00
N LYS A 230 -7.70 22.45 -2.73
CA LYS A 230 -8.95 22.96 -3.31
C LYS A 230 -9.33 22.16 -4.57
N LYS A 231 -10.64 22.00 -4.83
CA LYS A 231 -11.14 21.37 -6.06
C LYS A 231 -10.64 22.14 -7.28
N GLY A 232 -9.96 21.46 -8.20
CA GLY A 232 -9.49 22.04 -9.48
C GLY A 232 -7.98 22.13 -9.68
N ASN A 233 -7.14 21.42 -8.91
CA ASN A 233 -5.67 21.49 -8.96
C ASN A 233 -5.07 22.90 -8.72
N GLN A 234 -5.87 23.87 -8.30
CA GLN A 234 -5.37 25.20 -7.96
C GLN A 234 -4.92 25.22 -6.51
N TYR A 235 -3.63 25.41 -6.31
CA TYR A 235 -3.00 25.63 -5.02
C TYR A 235 -2.69 27.12 -4.88
N TYR A 236 -3.24 27.77 -3.86
CA TYR A 236 -2.88 29.14 -3.53
C TYR A 236 -2.72 29.25 -2.02
N ALA A 237 -1.52 28.89 -1.56
CA ALA A 237 -0.95 29.50 -0.37
C ALA A 237 0.12 30.49 -0.87
N PRO A 238 0.04 31.79 -0.56
CA PRO A 238 1.16 32.72 -0.70
C PRO A 238 2.45 32.10 -0.15
N VAL A 239 3.61 32.38 -0.77
CA VAL A 239 4.93 31.86 -0.35
C VAL A 239 5.19 32.07 1.15
N THR A 240 4.71 33.19 1.70
CA THR A 240 4.79 33.53 3.12
C THR A 240 4.02 32.56 4.03
N GLU A 241 2.90 31.99 3.58
CA GLU A 241 2.16 30.96 4.30
C GLU A 241 2.88 29.62 4.25
N ALA A 242 3.50 29.27 3.11
CA ALA A 242 4.28 28.04 2.98
C ALA A 242 5.51 28.01 3.90
N ILE A 243 6.19 29.15 4.07
CA ILE A 243 7.29 29.29 5.05
C ILE A 243 6.78 29.06 6.47
N ALA A 244 5.64 29.66 6.83
CA ALA A 244 5.04 29.48 8.15
C ALA A 244 4.62 28.01 8.40
N PHE A 245 4.12 27.31 7.39
CA PHE A 245 3.80 25.89 7.50
C PHE A 245 5.06 25.05 7.72
N ASN A 246 6.13 25.34 6.99
CA ASN A 246 7.43 24.67 7.17
C ASN A 246 7.97 24.83 8.58
N GLU A 247 7.91 26.04 9.15
CA GLU A 247 8.38 26.28 10.51
C GLU A 247 7.58 25.47 11.55
N VAL A 248 6.28 25.25 11.35
CA VAL A 248 5.46 24.42 12.24
C VAL A 248 5.82 22.94 12.07
N ILE A 249 5.94 22.48 10.82
CA ILE A 249 6.30 21.09 10.49
C ILE A 249 7.70 20.75 11.02
N GLU A 250 8.70 21.59 10.77
CA GLU A 250 10.07 21.39 11.23
C GLU A 250 10.11 21.28 12.75
N ARG A 251 9.50 22.23 13.46
CA ARG A 251 9.45 22.22 14.92
C ARG A 251 8.77 20.96 15.50
N CYS A 252 7.72 20.47 14.84
CA CYS A 252 6.99 19.29 15.29
C CYS A 252 7.61 17.96 14.83
N LEU A 253 8.43 17.94 13.77
CA LEU A 253 8.96 16.71 13.17
C LEU A 253 10.49 16.53 13.27
N THR A 254 11.19 17.48 13.89
CA THR A 254 12.61 17.37 14.18
C THR A 254 12.82 16.59 15.48
N SER A 255 13.81 15.70 15.51
CA SER A 255 14.11 14.96 16.74
C SER A 255 14.71 15.89 17.80
N LEU A 256 14.53 15.60 19.10
CA LEU A 256 15.11 16.43 20.16
C LEU A 256 16.64 16.54 20.05
N GLN A 257 17.31 15.46 19.61
CA GLN A 257 18.76 15.43 19.39
C GLN A 257 19.18 16.34 18.24
N GLU A 258 18.41 16.36 17.14
CA GLU A 258 18.66 17.25 16.00
C GLU A 258 18.46 18.74 16.35
N VAL A 259 17.51 19.06 17.24
CA VAL A 259 17.31 20.42 17.74
C VAL A 259 18.50 20.87 18.59
N GLU A 260 18.94 20.04 19.54
CA GLU A 260 20.10 20.32 20.40
C GLU A 260 21.38 20.54 19.58
N GLU A 261 21.65 19.68 18.59
CA GLU A 261 22.80 19.83 17.69
C GLU A 261 22.71 21.08 16.79
N LYS A 262 21.51 21.44 16.32
CA LYS A 262 21.29 22.64 15.51
C LYS A 262 21.48 23.91 16.34
N GLU A 263 20.96 23.96 17.56
CA GLU A 263 21.13 25.10 18.47
C GLU A 263 22.59 25.28 18.88
N GLU A 264 23.32 24.19 19.13
CA GLU A 264 24.76 24.22 19.41
C GLU A 264 25.56 24.77 18.21
N LYS A 265 25.26 24.31 16.98
CA LYS A 265 25.87 24.84 15.74
C LYS A 265 25.49 26.30 15.49
N ARG A 266 24.25 26.72 15.80
CA ARG A 266 23.78 28.09 15.63
C ARG A 266 24.50 29.04 16.59
N ALA A 267 24.64 28.64 17.85
CA ALA A 267 25.40 29.37 18.88
C ALA A 267 26.87 29.56 18.48
N VAL A 268 27.52 28.53 17.91
CA VAL A 268 28.89 28.62 17.37
C VAL A 268 28.98 29.59 16.17
N SER A 269 28.01 29.54 15.25
CA SER A 269 27.97 30.42 14.07
C SER A 269 27.69 31.88 14.39
N GLU A 270 26.88 32.18 15.41
CA GLU A 270 26.58 33.56 15.83
C GLU A 270 27.80 34.24 16.48
N THR A 271 28.65 33.47 17.18
CA THR A 271 29.96 33.94 17.64
C THR A 271 30.95 34.19 16.49
N GLU A 272 30.97 33.38 15.43
CA GLU A 272 31.85 33.61 14.27
C GLU A 272 31.35 34.74 13.35
N THR A 273 30.03 34.91 13.24
CA THR A 273 29.41 35.94 12.38
C THR A 273 29.60 37.35 12.95
N GLN A 274 29.68 37.52 14.28
CA GLN A 274 30.09 38.80 14.90
C GLN A 274 31.54 39.19 14.55
N TYR A 275 32.43 38.22 14.33
CA TYR A 275 33.81 38.47 13.86
C TYR A 275 33.87 38.78 12.36
N PHE A 276 32.98 38.20 11.54
CA PHE A 276 32.98 38.36 10.09
C PHE A 276 32.34 39.68 9.61
N ILE A 277 31.29 40.18 10.29
CA ILE A 277 30.60 41.44 9.91
C ILE A 277 31.51 42.68 10.09
N TYR A 278 32.55 42.60 10.94
CA TYR A 278 33.52 43.69 11.11
C TYR A 278 34.49 43.84 9.93
N TYR A 279 34.61 42.83 9.06
CA TYR A 279 35.62 42.78 7.99
C TYR A 279 35.11 43.08 6.57
N GLN A 280 33.80 43.18 6.35
CA GLN A 280 33.24 43.31 4.99
C GLN A 280 32.65 44.68 4.60
N ARG A 281 32.72 45.71 5.45
CA ARG A 281 32.27 47.08 5.06
C ARG A 281 33.44 48.00 4.71
N CYS A 282 33.62 48.18 3.40
CA CYS A 282 34.30 49.25 2.63
C CYS A 282 35.71 48.98 2.07
N PRO A 283 35.85 48.97 0.73
CA PRO A 283 37.11 49.12 0.04
C PRO A 283 37.19 50.47 -0.72
N TYR A 284 37.09 51.63 -0.06
CA TYR A 284 37.59 52.89 -0.65
C TYR A 284 38.08 53.87 0.43
N HIS A 285 39.28 54.39 0.23
CA HIS A 285 39.94 55.38 1.08
C HIS A 285 39.22 56.74 1.05
N ILE A 286 38.54 57.11 2.15
CA ILE A 286 38.64 58.44 2.76
C ILE A 286 38.62 58.23 4.27
N ILE A 287 39.77 58.45 4.93
CA ILE A 287 39.89 58.42 6.38
C ILE A 287 39.56 59.82 6.90
N CYS A 288 38.38 59.99 7.47
CA CYS A 288 38.15 60.99 8.50
C CYS A 288 37.88 60.22 9.80
N LEU A 289 38.90 60.09 10.65
CA LEU A 289 38.72 59.57 12.01
C LEU A 289 38.72 60.75 13.00
N PRO A 290 37.87 60.73 14.03
CA PRO A 290 37.90 61.71 15.11
C PRO A 290 39.15 61.49 15.98
N PRO A 291 39.61 62.53 16.71
CA PRO A 291 40.94 62.54 17.31
C PRO A 291 41.01 61.62 18.54
N GLY A 292 42.05 60.78 18.58
CA GLY A 292 42.41 59.98 19.74
C GLY A 292 43.77 59.33 19.53
N GLU A 293 44.82 59.93 20.10
CA GLU A 293 46.25 59.63 19.85
C GLU A 293 46.65 58.16 20.04
N GLU A 294 45.91 57.41 20.88
CA GLU A 294 46.28 56.02 21.22
C GLU A 294 45.98 55.01 20.09
N LYS A 295 44.95 55.28 19.28
CA LYS A 295 44.56 54.38 18.17
C LYS A 295 45.43 54.60 16.93
N GLU A 296 45.93 55.82 16.72
CA GLU A 296 46.85 56.12 15.62
C GLU A 296 48.23 55.46 15.82
N LYS A 297 48.69 55.35 17.07
CA LYS A 297 49.96 54.70 17.41
C LYS A 297 49.91 53.17 17.16
N LYS A 298 48.81 52.51 17.53
CA LYS A 298 48.59 51.08 17.28
C LYS A 298 48.43 50.75 15.79
N ALA A 299 47.77 51.64 15.03
CA ALA A 299 47.63 51.48 13.58
C ALA A 299 48.98 51.59 12.84
N LYS A 300 49.84 52.54 13.23
CA LYS A 300 51.20 52.68 12.67
C LYS A 300 52.11 51.49 13.02
N GLU A 301 51.95 50.90 14.20
CA GLU A 301 52.73 49.73 14.61
C GLU A 301 52.31 48.44 13.88
N LEU A 302 51.01 48.26 13.64
CA LEU A 302 50.49 47.12 12.88
C LEU A 302 50.92 47.19 11.39
N GLN A 303 50.88 48.39 10.80
CA GLN A 303 51.42 48.62 9.45
C GLN A 303 52.92 48.34 9.36
N ARG A 304 53.70 48.65 10.42
CA ARG A 304 55.13 48.34 10.49
C ARG A 304 55.40 46.84 10.50
N LYS A 305 54.62 46.07 11.29
CA LYS A 305 54.75 44.60 11.39
C LYS A 305 54.37 43.87 10.11
N ILE A 306 53.32 44.33 9.42
CA ILE A 306 52.90 43.75 8.13
C ILE A 306 53.94 44.00 7.03
N ARG A 307 54.58 45.18 7.01
CA ARG A 307 55.67 45.47 6.04
C ARG A 307 56.94 44.66 6.28
N GLN A 308 57.15 44.12 7.48
CA GLN A 308 58.35 43.35 7.84
C GLN A 308 58.24 41.84 7.55
N ARG A 309 57.10 41.34 7.03
CA ARG A 309 56.87 39.92 6.67
C ARG A 309 57.13 38.89 7.80
N ASP A 310 57.09 39.30 9.06
CA ASP A 310 57.31 38.40 10.21
C ASP A 310 56.00 37.81 10.77
N ILE A 311 55.24 37.05 9.96
CA ILE A 311 54.23 36.12 10.50
C ILE A 311 54.23 34.84 9.67
N VAL A 312 54.70 33.75 10.27
CA VAL A 312 54.49 32.36 9.83
C VAL A 312 53.36 31.79 10.68
N PHE A 313 52.30 31.27 10.04
CA PHE A 313 51.33 30.40 10.69
C PHE A 313 51.66 28.95 10.34
N GLU A 314 51.88 28.10 11.35
CA GLU A 314 51.92 26.65 11.19
C GLU A 314 50.49 26.11 11.07
N PHE A 315 50.21 25.37 10.00
CA PHE A 315 48.99 24.56 9.86
C PHE A 315 49.35 23.13 9.48
N ASP A 316 48.55 22.19 9.96
CA ASP A 316 48.70 20.74 9.79
C ASP A 316 48.68 20.31 8.30
N LYS A 317 49.39 19.22 8.00
CA LYS A 317 49.72 18.73 6.66
C LYS A 317 48.52 18.27 5.83
N GLN A 318 47.34 18.07 6.42
CA GLN A 318 46.17 17.53 5.71
C GLN A 318 45.36 18.60 4.97
N ASP A 319 45.31 19.84 5.47
CA ASP A 319 44.53 20.93 4.85
C ASP A 319 45.22 21.54 3.62
N ASN A 320 46.55 21.40 3.53
CA ASN A 320 47.33 21.91 2.39
C ASN A 320 47.08 21.14 1.08
N GLN A 321 46.64 19.87 1.13
CA GLN A 321 46.43 19.08 -0.09
C GLN A 321 45.09 19.40 -0.78
N TRP A 322 44.06 19.81 -0.02
CA TRP A 322 42.76 20.16 -0.59
C TRP A 322 42.78 21.55 -1.23
N ILE A 323 43.40 22.54 -0.56
CA ILE A 323 43.53 23.91 -1.07
C ILE A 323 44.39 23.94 -2.35
N MET A 324 45.47 23.17 -2.42
CA MET A 324 46.32 23.11 -3.62
C MET A 324 45.64 22.37 -4.80
N ARG A 325 44.73 21.41 -4.53
CA ARG A 325 43.88 20.80 -5.59
C ARG A 325 42.82 21.77 -6.11
N TYR A 326 42.21 22.55 -5.22
CA TYR A 326 41.20 23.56 -5.59
C TYR A 326 41.80 24.69 -6.42
N LEU A 327 43.01 25.15 -6.07
CA LEU A 327 43.70 26.22 -6.80
C LEU A 327 44.27 25.77 -8.16
N ASN A 328 44.72 24.51 -8.29
CA ASN A 328 45.21 23.99 -9.57
C ASN A 328 44.11 23.71 -10.60
N ASN A 329 42.86 23.46 -10.18
CA ASN A 329 41.77 23.15 -11.10
C ASN A 329 41.00 24.37 -11.63
N LYS A 330 41.26 25.59 -11.11
CA LYS A 330 40.53 26.80 -11.53
C LYS A 330 41.32 27.83 -12.34
N MET A 331 42.59 27.57 -12.65
CA MET A 331 43.39 28.43 -13.53
C MET A 331 43.58 27.82 -14.93
N LYS A 332 42.47 27.64 -15.66
CA LYS A 332 42.45 27.60 -17.14
C LYS A 332 41.08 28.04 -17.66
N VAL A 333 40.87 29.35 -17.73
CA VAL A 333 39.99 29.97 -18.73
C VAL A 333 40.59 31.33 -19.05
N ASP A 334 41.39 31.37 -20.11
CA ASP A 334 41.58 32.60 -20.86
C ASP A 334 40.37 32.77 -21.80
N GLU A 335 40.02 34.03 -22.05
CA GLU A 335 39.02 34.55 -23.00
C GLU A 335 37.55 34.56 -22.54
N ILE A 336 37.07 35.72 -22.10
CA ILE A 336 36.00 36.49 -22.76
C ILE A 336 36.08 37.95 -22.28
N LYS A 337 35.98 38.85 -23.26
CA LYS A 337 36.15 40.30 -23.16
C LYS A 337 34.99 41.00 -22.45
N VAL A 338 35.35 42.15 -21.88
CA VAL A 338 34.50 43.18 -21.28
C VAL A 338 33.59 43.83 -22.33
N GLU A 339 32.29 43.93 -22.03
CA GLU A 339 31.46 45.09 -22.39
C GLU A 339 30.75 45.60 -21.12
N LYS A 340 31.14 46.80 -20.70
CA LYS A 340 30.57 47.56 -19.58
C LYS A 340 29.72 48.67 -20.21
N GLU A 341 28.40 48.54 -20.19
CA GLU A 341 27.47 49.67 -20.17
C GLU A 341 25.98 49.29 -19.91
N GLU A 342 25.61 48.01 -19.86
CA GLU A 342 24.20 47.60 -19.62
C GLU A 342 23.74 47.54 -18.15
N HIS A 343 24.63 47.66 -17.16
CA HIS A 343 24.28 47.37 -15.76
C HIS A 343 23.64 48.54 -14.99
N ILE A 344 23.69 49.77 -15.51
CA ILE A 344 23.11 50.94 -14.82
C ILE A 344 21.61 51.08 -15.14
N ASP A 345 21.17 50.70 -16.35
CA ASP A 345 19.76 50.73 -16.71
C ASP A 345 18.96 49.60 -16.05
N GLN A 346 19.57 48.42 -15.86
CA GLN A 346 18.94 47.30 -15.14
C GLN A 346 18.70 47.62 -13.65
N LEU A 347 19.60 48.37 -13.01
CA LEU A 347 19.43 48.77 -11.60
C LEU A 347 18.33 49.82 -11.42
N ASN A 348 18.14 50.73 -12.39
CA ASN A 348 17.05 51.70 -12.37
C ASN A 348 15.69 51.05 -12.67
N ILE A 349 15.64 49.98 -13.47
CA ILE A 349 14.44 49.16 -13.68
C ILE A 349 14.06 48.41 -12.40
N ILE A 350 15.04 47.89 -11.66
CA ILE A 350 14.82 47.20 -10.37
C ILE A 350 14.31 48.17 -9.30
N TYR A 351 14.86 49.38 -9.22
CA TYR A 351 14.41 50.41 -8.27
C TYR A 351 12.98 50.89 -8.55
N ASN A 352 12.59 51.00 -9.82
CA ASN A 352 11.24 51.43 -10.21
C ASN A 352 10.18 50.32 -10.09
N LYS A 353 10.57 49.03 -10.24
CA LYS A 353 9.66 47.89 -10.02
C LYS A 353 9.34 47.64 -8.54
N ALA A 354 10.24 47.98 -7.62
CA ALA A 354 10.05 47.78 -6.18
C ALA A 354 8.92 48.65 -5.55
N ASN A 355 8.39 49.65 -6.27
CA ASN A 355 7.37 50.58 -5.77
C ASN A 355 5.97 50.39 -6.37
N ASN A 356 5.68 49.28 -7.07
CA ASN A 356 4.36 49.03 -7.67
C ASN A 356 3.75 47.67 -7.25
N PRO A 357 2.68 47.60 -6.43
CA PRO A 357 2.22 46.35 -5.79
C PRO A 357 1.44 45.37 -6.67
N LYS A 358 1.35 45.57 -8.00
CA LYS A 358 0.45 44.80 -8.88
C LYS A 358 1.12 43.75 -9.76
N GLU A 359 2.44 43.62 -9.75
CA GLU A 359 3.16 42.58 -10.49
C GLU A 359 4.19 41.93 -9.56
N MET A 360 3.80 40.83 -8.92
CA MET A 360 4.71 39.98 -8.14
C MET A 360 4.59 38.54 -8.64
N GLU A 361 5.16 38.28 -9.82
CA GLU A 361 5.66 36.93 -10.14
C GLU A 361 7.02 36.75 -9.45
N ILE A 362 7.26 35.56 -8.91
CA ILE A 362 8.40 35.21 -8.06
C ILE A 362 9.70 35.18 -8.90
N GLU A 363 10.30 36.35 -9.11
CA GLU A 363 11.63 36.49 -9.74
C GLU A 363 12.72 36.98 -8.78
N ASN A 364 12.45 37.08 -7.47
CA ASN A 364 13.47 37.52 -6.53
C ASN A 364 14.48 36.39 -6.21
N ILE A 365 15.72 36.58 -6.63
CA ILE A 365 16.85 35.64 -6.46
C ILE A 365 17.13 35.31 -4.98
N GLN A 366 16.78 36.22 -4.05
CA GLN A 366 16.90 35.96 -2.61
C GLN A 366 15.89 34.91 -2.11
N ASP A 367 14.66 34.92 -2.62
CA ASP A 367 13.63 33.95 -2.23
C ASP A 367 13.98 32.55 -2.74
N ARG A 368 14.53 32.44 -3.96
CA ARG A 368 15.03 31.16 -4.50
C ARG A 368 16.19 30.56 -3.67
N ARG A 369 17.08 31.39 -3.14
CA ARG A 369 18.20 30.91 -2.29
C ARG A 369 17.72 30.41 -0.92
N ILE A 370 16.73 31.08 -0.32
CA ILE A 370 16.12 30.65 0.94
C ILE A 370 15.37 29.34 0.75
N ILE A 371 14.59 29.22 -0.34
CA ILE A 371 13.84 28.01 -0.69
C ILE A 371 14.79 26.82 -0.96
N ASN A 372 15.90 27.02 -1.70
CA ASN A 372 16.88 25.96 -1.94
C ASN A 372 17.57 25.48 -0.64
N ALA A 373 17.89 26.39 0.28
CA ALA A 373 18.45 26.03 1.59
C ALA A 373 17.46 25.25 2.47
N MET A 374 16.15 25.54 2.36
CA MET A 374 15.08 24.78 3.04
C MET A 374 14.91 23.37 2.44
N VAL A 375 15.02 23.23 1.12
CA VAL A 375 14.92 21.94 0.42
C VAL A 375 16.09 21.03 0.75
N GLU A 376 17.32 21.56 0.77
CA GLU A 376 18.54 20.79 1.03
C GLU A 376 18.72 20.40 2.51
N SER A 377 18.33 21.26 3.46
CA SER A 377 18.55 20.99 4.90
C SER A 377 17.50 20.07 5.54
N LEU A 378 16.33 19.90 4.92
CA LEU A 378 15.19 19.18 5.49
C LEU A 378 14.73 18.00 4.63
N GLY A 379 15.30 17.81 3.44
CA GLY A 379 14.81 16.82 2.47
C GLY A 379 13.38 17.10 2.01
N LEU A 380 12.92 18.36 2.06
CA LEU A 380 11.53 18.78 1.82
C LEU A 380 11.25 19.13 0.36
N THR A 381 11.72 18.34 -0.60
CA THR A 381 11.36 18.49 -2.03
C THR A 381 9.85 18.33 -2.32
N TYR A 382 9.02 18.05 -1.31
CA TYR A 382 7.66 17.52 -1.44
C TYR A 382 6.53 18.54 -1.24
N LEU A 383 6.85 19.75 -0.77
CA LEU A 383 5.86 20.80 -0.54
C LEU A 383 5.71 21.71 -1.75
N PHE A 384 6.55 21.55 -2.77
CA PHE A 384 6.59 22.38 -3.95
C PHE A 384 6.70 21.51 -5.20
N ASP A 385 5.96 21.82 -6.26
CA ASP A 385 6.12 21.14 -7.56
C ASP A 385 7.36 21.63 -8.31
N ALA A 386 7.62 21.07 -9.49
CA ALA A 386 8.76 21.47 -10.33
C ALA A 386 8.76 22.97 -10.71
N HIS A 387 7.63 23.66 -10.52
CA HIS A 387 7.43 25.08 -10.78
C HIS A 387 7.35 25.90 -9.48
N TRP A 388 7.66 25.28 -8.34
CA TRP A 388 7.68 25.89 -7.01
C TRP A 388 6.30 26.33 -6.48
N TYR A 389 5.21 25.74 -7.00
CA TYR A 389 3.87 25.93 -6.43
C TYR A 389 3.65 24.98 -5.26
N PRO A 390 2.98 25.41 -4.17
CA PRO A 390 2.70 24.55 -3.04
C PRO A 390 1.91 23.31 -3.47
N ILE A 391 2.46 22.10 -3.35
CA ILE A 391 1.68 20.86 -3.46
C ILE A 391 0.95 20.65 -2.12
N ASP A 392 -0.21 19.99 -2.16
CA ASP A 392 -0.83 19.53 -0.92
C ASP A 392 0.17 18.71 -0.08
N ILE A 393 0.11 18.89 1.25
CA ILE A 393 0.99 18.17 2.16
C ILE A 393 0.75 16.66 1.99
N ASN A 394 1.82 15.90 1.76
CA ASN A 394 1.72 14.44 1.72
C ASN A 394 1.53 13.90 3.15
N TRP A 395 0.27 13.86 3.59
CA TRP A 395 -0.10 13.43 4.93
C TRP A 395 0.29 11.99 5.26
N LEU A 396 0.46 11.13 4.25
CA LEU A 396 0.95 9.77 4.47
C LEU A 396 2.42 9.78 4.92
N PHE A 397 3.25 10.57 4.25
CA PHE A 397 4.65 10.76 4.63
C PHE A 397 4.80 11.41 6.00
N ILE A 398 3.95 12.40 6.31
CA ILE A 398 3.92 13.02 7.64
C ILE A 398 3.59 11.99 8.72
N GLN A 399 2.62 11.10 8.47
CA GLN A 399 2.28 10.01 9.39
C GLN A 399 3.44 9.02 9.57
N GLU A 400 4.14 8.68 8.50
CA GLU A 400 5.37 7.88 8.55
C GLU A 400 6.46 8.55 9.40
N ARG A 401 6.76 9.84 9.16
CA ARG A 401 7.77 10.54 9.96
C ARG A 401 7.37 10.64 11.43
N LEU A 402 6.10 10.95 11.72
CA LEU A 402 5.57 10.96 13.09
C LEU A 402 5.72 9.58 13.76
N PHE A 403 5.50 8.50 13.02
CA PHE A 403 5.71 7.16 13.52
C PHE A 403 7.18 6.87 13.83
N SER A 404 8.10 7.22 12.92
CA SER A 404 9.54 7.09 13.14
C SER A 404 9.98 7.87 14.37
N LEU A 405 9.50 9.10 14.57
CA LEU A 405 9.79 9.91 15.76
C LEU A 405 9.29 9.24 17.05
N LEU A 406 8.12 8.61 17.03
CA LEU A 406 7.60 7.85 18.18
C LEU A 406 8.55 6.70 18.56
N VAL A 407 9.12 6.01 17.56
CA VAL A 407 10.10 4.93 17.77
C VAL A 407 11.43 5.50 18.26
N GLU A 408 12.01 6.46 17.52
CA GLU A 408 13.31 7.09 17.76
C GLU A 408 13.39 7.69 19.17
N GLN A 409 12.35 8.40 19.58
CA GLN A 409 12.31 9.07 20.89
C GLN A 409 11.83 8.14 22.02
N GLY A 410 11.58 6.85 21.76
CA GLY A 410 11.26 5.86 22.78
C GLY A 410 9.86 6.02 23.39
N TYR A 411 8.89 6.48 22.61
CA TYR A 411 7.47 6.49 22.97
C TYR A 411 6.83 5.10 22.84
N PHE A 412 7.44 4.20 22.05
CA PHE A 412 7.08 2.79 21.97
C PHE A 412 8.08 1.89 22.70
N ASN A 413 7.56 0.80 23.25
CA ASN A 413 8.38 -0.22 23.87
C ASN A 413 9.06 -1.07 22.79
N LYS A 414 10.39 -1.01 22.73
CA LYS A 414 11.20 -1.73 21.72
C LYS A 414 10.98 -3.25 21.72
N SER A 415 10.54 -3.84 22.85
CA SER A 415 10.31 -5.28 22.94
C SER A 415 9.05 -5.78 22.22
N TYR A 416 8.17 -4.89 21.76
CA TYR A 416 6.89 -5.25 21.14
C TYR A 416 6.87 -5.08 19.61
N PHE A 417 7.93 -4.53 19.01
CA PHE A 417 7.89 -4.09 17.61
C PHE A 417 9.20 -4.34 16.87
N ALA A 418 9.14 -5.09 15.77
CA ALA A 418 10.04 -4.88 14.64
C ALA A 418 9.47 -3.70 13.82
N PRO A 419 10.24 -2.62 13.56
CA PRO A 419 9.75 -1.41 12.89
C PRO A 419 9.07 -1.65 11.52
N GLN A 420 9.51 -2.69 10.80
CA GLN A 420 8.99 -3.06 9.47
C GLN A 420 7.53 -3.56 9.54
N ASN A 421 7.19 -4.44 10.50
CA ASN A 421 5.87 -5.09 10.57
C ASN A 421 4.73 -4.12 10.88
N LEU A 422 5.01 -3.02 11.61
CA LEU A 422 3.99 -2.02 11.94
C LEU A 422 3.85 -0.95 10.85
N PHE A 423 4.94 -0.65 10.14
CA PHE A 423 4.92 0.19 8.94
C PHE A 423 4.00 -0.42 7.89
N ASP A 424 4.15 -1.73 7.64
CA ASP A 424 3.27 -2.48 6.74
C ASP A 424 1.81 -2.42 7.19
N CYS A 425 1.52 -2.51 8.49
CA CYS A 425 0.15 -2.43 8.99
C CYS A 425 -0.48 -1.03 8.83
N VAL A 426 0.27 0.04 9.10
CA VAL A 426 -0.19 1.43 8.95
C VAL A 426 -0.35 1.77 7.47
N PHE A 427 0.61 1.36 6.64
CA PHE A 427 0.58 1.50 5.18
C PHE A 427 -0.59 0.73 4.56
N ILE A 428 -0.76 -0.56 4.88
CA ILE A 428 -1.88 -1.39 4.41
C ILE A 428 -3.22 -0.74 4.76
N ARG A 429 -3.42 -0.25 5.98
CA ARG A 429 -4.67 0.44 6.32
C ARG A 429 -4.86 1.74 5.53
N SER A 430 -3.79 2.52 5.32
CA SER A 430 -3.86 3.77 4.57
C SER A 430 -4.18 3.56 3.08
N VAL A 431 -3.72 2.46 2.49
CA VAL A 431 -3.96 2.07 1.10
C VAL A 431 -5.34 1.42 0.93
N LEU A 432 -5.75 0.57 1.87
CA LEU A 432 -7.05 -0.12 1.84
C LEU A 432 -8.25 0.80 2.09
N LEU A 433 -8.05 2.01 2.62
CA LEU A 433 -9.12 2.99 2.86
C LEU A 433 -9.37 3.95 1.68
N LYS A 434 -8.55 3.93 0.62
CA LYS A 434 -8.76 4.78 -0.55
C LYS A 434 -9.68 4.13 -1.60
N PRO A 435 -10.59 4.89 -2.25
CA PRO A 435 -11.34 4.42 -3.41
C PRO A 435 -10.43 3.97 -4.55
N ARG A 436 -10.77 2.85 -5.21
CA ARG A 436 -9.99 2.23 -6.31
C ARG A 436 -9.65 3.18 -7.46
N GLN A 437 -10.48 4.20 -7.70
CA GLN A 437 -10.30 5.20 -8.75
C GLN A 437 -9.13 6.15 -8.42
N GLU A 438 -8.97 6.56 -7.16
CA GLU A 438 -7.89 7.47 -6.73
C GLU A 438 -6.51 6.81 -6.84
N LEU A 439 -6.42 5.51 -6.55
CA LEU A 439 -5.21 4.72 -6.73
C LEU A 439 -4.82 4.64 -8.22
N ARG A 440 -5.80 4.52 -9.11
CA ARG A 440 -5.60 4.47 -10.57
C ARG A 440 -5.12 5.81 -11.12
N ASP A 441 -5.75 6.90 -10.72
CA ASP A 441 -5.45 8.25 -11.20
C ASP A 441 -4.07 8.75 -10.72
N SER A 442 -3.61 8.30 -9.55
CA SER A 442 -2.24 8.51 -9.09
C SER A 442 -1.21 7.71 -9.90
N PHE A 443 -1.56 6.53 -10.39
CA PHE A 443 -0.67 5.65 -11.15
C PHE A 443 -0.45 6.14 -12.59
N TYR A 444 -1.50 6.66 -13.25
CA TYR A 444 -1.41 7.14 -14.63
C TYR A 444 -0.61 8.44 -14.81
N LYS A 445 -0.42 9.23 -13.74
CA LYS A 445 0.40 10.45 -13.79
C LYS A 445 1.92 10.21 -13.78
N LEU A 446 2.36 8.97 -13.54
CA LEU A 446 3.77 8.60 -13.39
C LEU A 446 4.46 8.16 -14.70
N GLN A 447 3.77 8.17 -15.84
CA GLN A 447 4.29 7.70 -17.13
C GLN A 447 4.75 8.81 -18.11
N SER A 448 5.24 9.95 -17.61
CA SER A 448 5.91 10.93 -18.49
C SER A 448 7.42 10.66 -18.55
N PRO A 449 8.02 10.48 -19.73
CA PRO A 449 9.45 10.25 -19.88
C PRO A 449 10.17 11.59 -20.02
N ASP A 450 11.02 11.95 -19.06
CA ASP A 450 12.08 12.92 -19.32
C ASP A 450 13.38 12.52 -18.60
N GLU A 451 14.48 12.59 -19.34
CA GLU A 451 15.76 11.95 -19.07
C GLU A 451 16.75 12.95 -18.45
N SER A 452 17.05 12.80 -17.16
CA SER A 452 18.37 13.16 -16.62
C SER A 452 18.71 12.28 -15.42
N GLU A 453 19.92 11.69 -15.43
CA GLU A 453 20.32 10.57 -14.57
C GLU A 453 20.89 10.97 -13.20
N ASP A 454 21.16 12.25 -12.95
CA ASP A 454 22.02 12.63 -11.82
C ASP A 454 21.29 12.94 -10.48
N ASN A 455 19.95 12.95 -10.45
CA ASN A 455 19.20 12.90 -9.19
C ASN A 455 17.71 12.55 -9.45
N PRO A 456 17.27 11.28 -9.31
CA PRO A 456 15.92 10.90 -9.71
C PRO A 456 14.87 11.51 -8.76
N ASP A 457 13.88 12.19 -9.37
CA ASP A 457 12.64 12.71 -8.79
C ASP A 457 12.05 11.75 -7.72
N PRO A 458 11.58 12.24 -6.55
CA PRO A 458 10.91 11.41 -5.56
C PRO A 458 9.67 10.66 -6.03
N LEU A 459 9.00 11.06 -7.11
CA LEU A 459 7.95 10.26 -7.76
C LEU A 459 8.56 9.09 -8.55
N ARG A 460 9.80 9.23 -9.03
CA ARG A 460 10.63 8.14 -9.55
C ARG A 460 11.25 7.31 -8.41
N ARG A 461 11.56 7.87 -7.23
CA ARG A 461 11.83 7.09 -6.00
C ARG A 461 10.58 6.40 -5.46
N PHE A 462 9.40 6.99 -5.58
CA PHE A 462 8.10 6.38 -5.25
C PHE A 462 7.73 5.33 -6.30
N SER A 463 8.12 5.48 -7.57
CA SER A 463 8.07 4.44 -8.60
C SER A 463 9.14 3.39 -8.37
N MET A 464 10.32 3.72 -7.84
CA MET A 464 11.39 2.78 -7.53
C MET A 464 11.16 2.08 -6.20
N VAL A 465 10.43 2.68 -5.24
CA VAL A 465 9.92 2.14 -3.96
C VAL A 465 8.58 1.46 -4.17
N LEU A 466 7.73 1.86 -5.12
CA LEU A 466 6.66 0.99 -5.63
C LEU A 466 7.29 -0.17 -6.37
N LYS A 467 8.30 0.04 -7.23
CA LYS A 467 9.14 -1.03 -7.81
C LYS A 467 10.21 -1.55 -6.85
N SER A 468 10.21 -1.25 -5.54
CA SER A 468 11.08 -1.86 -4.50
C SER A 468 10.22 -2.42 -3.38
N VAL A 469 8.95 -2.05 -3.26
CA VAL A 469 7.94 -2.78 -2.51
C VAL A 469 7.36 -3.84 -3.45
N GLU A 470 7.07 -3.53 -4.71
CA GLU A 470 6.85 -4.48 -5.82
C GLU A 470 8.15 -5.11 -6.35
N SER A 471 9.35 -4.79 -5.85
CA SER A 471 10.57 -5.56 -6.16
C SER A 471 11.33 -6.06 -4.94
N ASP A 472 10.99 -5.73 -3.70
CA ASP A 472 11.59 -6.30 -2.48
C ASP A 472 10.50 -7.10 -1.74
N CYS A 473 9.26 -6.60 -1.62
CA CYS A 473 8.09 -7.50 -1.45
C CYS A 473 7.71 -8.21 -2.75
N MET A 474 8.43 -8.02 -3.86
CA MET A 474 8.49 -9.07 -4.87
C MET A 474 9.83 -9.80 -4.94
N SER A 475 11.04 -9.25 -4.73
CA SER A 475 12.29 -10.05 -4.79
C SER A 475 12.54 -11.00 -3.65
N ASP A 476 12.13 -10.64 -2.43
CA ASP A 476 12.10 -11.60 -1.32
C ASP A 476 10.84 -12.50 -1.38
N PHE A 477 9.80 -12.07 -2.10
CA PHE A 477 8.62 -12.87 -2.45
C PHE A 477 8.89 -13.89 -3.57
N TRP A 478 9.81 -13.54 -4.50
CA TRP A 478 10.31 -14.36 -5.59
C TRP A 478 11.20 -15.50 -5.02
N GLY A 479 11.63 -15.35 -3.76
CA GLY A 479 12.37 -16.29 -2.91
C GLY A 479 11.51 -17.21 -2.04
N GLN A 480 10.41 -16.73 -1.45
CA GLN A 480 9.68 -17.47 -0.42
C GLN A 480 8.20 -17.07 -0.37
N GLY A 481 7.30 -17.87 -0.96
CA GLY A 481 5.86 -17.81 -0.61
C GLY A 481 5.60 -17.97 0.89
N ALA A 482 6.57 -18.52 1.62
CA ALA A 482 6.61 -18.57 3.07
C ALA A 482 6.60 -17.18 3.74
N SER A 483 7.13 -16.12 3.13
CA SER A 483 7.22 -14.79 3.75
C SER A 483 5.86 -14.24 4.17
N LEU A 484 4.85 -14.28 3.28
CA LEU A 484 3.53 -13.73 3.58
C LEU A 484 2.67 -14.66 4.44
N SER A 485 2.81 -15.99 4.29
CA SER A 485 2.22 -16.96 5.22
C SER A 485 2.80 -16.75 6.63
N ASN A 486 4.11 -16.51 6.73
CA ASN A 486 4.80 -16.17 7.96
C ASN A 486 4.33 -14.82 8.49
N SER A 487 4.16 -13.79 7.66
CA SER A 487 3.62 -12.49 8.10
C SER A 487 2.18 -12.61 8.58
N LEU A 488 1.32 -13.39 7.93
CA LEU A 488 -0.05 -13.64 8.39
C LEU A 488 -0.06 -14.46 9.68
N SER A 489 0.82 -15.45 9.80
CA SER A 489 1.02 -16.24 11.01
C SER A 489 1.56 -15.39 12.16
N GLU A 490 2.45 -14.45 11.87
CA GLU A 490 3.01 -13.50 12.82
C GLU A 490 1.96 -12.46 13.24
N ILE A 491 1.18 -11.92 12.31
CA ILE A 491 0.04 -11.03 12.59
C ILE A 491 -0.99 -11.77 13.45
N ARG A 492 -1.28 -13.05 13.16
CA ARG A 492 -2.17 -13.86 13.99
C ARG A 492 -1.62 -14.07 15.39
N SER A 493 -0.34 -14.39 15.50
CA SER A 493 0.32 -14.70 16.78
C SER A 493 0.42 -13.45 17.66
N ASN A 494 0.76 -12.31 17.05
CA ASN A 494 0.99 -11.06 17.77
C ASN A 494 -0.27 -10.19 17.89
N PHE A 495 -1.22 -10.33 16.98
CA PHE A 495 -2.42 -9.49 16.86
C PHE A 495 -3.69 -10.29 16.44
N PRO A 496 -4.12 -11.29 17.22
CA PRO A 496 -5.22 -12.18 16.84
C PRO A 496 -6.54 -11.43 16.54
N GLU A 497 -6.87 -10.38 17.31
CA GLU A 497 -8.07 -9.57 17.07
C GLU A 497 -8.01 -8.80 15.74
N TYR A 498 -6.82 -8.34 15.35
CA TYR A 498 -6.61 -7.64 14.08
C TYR A 498 -6.62 -8.62 12.91
N PHE A 499 -6.00 -9.79 13.08
CA PHE A 499 -6.09 -10.89 12.12
C PHE A 499 -7.55 -11.26 11.88
N ASP A 500 -8.33 -11.49 12.93
CA ASP A 500 -9.76 -11.78 12.81
C ASP A 500 -10.53 -10.66 12.13
N TRP A 501 -10.21 -9.40 12.41
CA TRP A 501 -10.82 -8.26 11.74
C TRP A 501 -10.46 -8.21 10.24
N LEU A 502 -9.18 -8.44 9.90
CA LEU A 502 -8.66 -8.43 8.54
C LEU A 502 -9.28 -9.56 7.71
N MET A 503 -9.39 -10.75 8.31
CA MET A 503 -10.01 -11.94 7.72
C MET A 503 -11.54 -11.85 7.61
N LYS A 504 -12.17 -10.83 8.21
CA LYS A 504 -13.59 -10.47 8.02
C LYS A 504 -13.80 -9.42 6.92
N LYS A 505 -12.74 -8.93 6.27
CA LYS A 505 -12.84 -7.95 5.17
C LYS A 505 -12.76 -8.66 3.82
N ASP A 506 -13.92 -8.84 3.19
CA ASP A 506 -14.05 -9.46 1.86
C ASP A 506 -13.11 -8.87 0.81
N TYR A 507 -12.90 -7.55 0.83
CA TYR A 507 -12.02 -6.88 -0.13
C TYR A 507 -10.54 -7.30 0.01
N PHE A 508 -10.04 -7.40 1.26
CA PHE A 508 -8.66 -7.79 1.50
C PHE A 508 -8.42 -9.20 1.01
N LEU A 509 -9.28 -10.14 1.42
CA LEU A 509 -9.19 -11.53 1.02
C LEU A 509 -9.31 -11.69 -0.49
N LYS A 510 -10.29 -11.03 -1.11
CA LYS A 510 -10.46 -11.07 -2.56
C LYS A 510 -9.23 -10.58 -3.31
N SER A 511 -8.68 -9.42 -2.91
CA SER A 511 -7.47 -8.87 -3.54
C SER A 511 -6.23 -9.74 -3.31
N TYR A 512 -6.17 -10.42 -2.17
CA TYR A 512 -5.10 -11.36 -1.83
C TYR A 512 -5.20 -12.63 -2.69
N ILE A 513 -6.38 -13.25 -2.75
CA ILE A 513 -6.65 -14.45 -3.54
C ILE A 513 -6.37 -14.18 -5.01
N ASP A 514 -6.84 -13.05 -5.54
CA ASP A 514 -6.62 -12.67 -6.93
C ASP A 514 -5.11 -12.61 -7.23
N ARG A 515 -4.33 -11.97 -6.36
CA ARG A 515 -2.86 -11.89 -6.51
C ARG A 515 -2.17 -13.25 -6.39
N CYS A 516 -2.52 -14.08 -5.41
CA CYS A 516 -1.94 -15.41 -5.28
C CYS A 516 -2.26 -16.28 -6.50
N THR A 517 -3.48 -16.16 -7.03
CA THR A 517 -3.91 -16.87 -8.23
C THR A 517 -3.11 -16.40 -9.44
N ASP A 518 -2.92 -15.09 -9.61
CA ASP A 518 -2.16 -14.52 -10.72
C ASP A 518 -0.67 -14.91 -10.65
N VAL A 519 -0.07 -14.92 -9.47
CA VAL A 519 1.31 -15.40 -9.26
C VAL A 519 1.43 -16.90 -9.56
N LEU A 520 0.48 -17.71 -9.09
CA LEU A 520 0.46 -19.15 -9.39
C LEU A 520 0.38 -19.39 -10.90
N LYS A 521 -0.53 -18.70 -11.60
CA LYS A 521 -0.65 -18.77 -13.06
C LYS A 521 0.68 -18.43 -13.73
N GLU A 522 1.27 -17.28 -13.37
CA GLU A 522 2.53 -16.81 -13.93
C GLU A 522 3.66 -17.84 -13.74
N LYS A 523 3.81 -18.39 -12.52
CA LYS A 523 4.89 -19.35 -12.22
C LYS A 523 4.70 -20.70 -12.91
N ILE A 524 3.46 -21.19 -13.00
CA ILE A 524 3.17 -22.43 -13.72
C ILE A 524 3.43 -22.23 -15.22
N GLN A 525 2.99 -21.11 -15.80
CA GLN A 525 3.22 -20.78 -17.20
C GLN A 525 4.71 -20.59 -17.54
N ASN A 526 5.47 -20.01 -16.62
CA ASN A 526 6.91 -19.76 -16.80
C ASN A 526 7.79 -20.96 -16.42
N GLY A 527 7.23 -22.12 -16.06
CA GLY A 527 8.00 -23.33 -15.75
C GLY A 527 8.86 -23.23 -14.49
N PHE A 528 8.51 -22.37 -13.52
CA PHE A 528 9.24 -22.24 -12.25
C PHE A 528 8.86 -23.36 -11.29
N LEU A 529 9.44 -24.54 -11.53
CA LEU A 529 9.01 -25.82 -11.00
C LEU A 529 9.42 -26.14 -9.57
N PHE A 530 10.62 -25.74 -9.16
CA PHE A 530 11.19 -26.12 -7.85
C PHE A 530 10.36 -25.62 -6.65
N ARG A 531 9.42 -24.70 -6.87
CA ARG A 531 8.60 -24.10 -5.80
C ARG A 531 7.10 -24.27 -5.97
N ILE A 532 6.61 -24.98 -6.98
CA ILE A 532 5.16 -25.17 -7.15
C ILE A 532 4.61 -25.89 -5.90
N GLY A 533 5.24 -26.97 -5.44
CA GLY A 533 4.84 -27.65 -4.21
C GLY A 533 4.80 -26.72 -2.98
N GLU A 534 5.83 -25.90 -2.79
CA GLU A 534 5.90 -24.92 -1.67
C GLU A 534 4.79 -23.86 -1.77
N LEU A 535 4.45 -23.43 -2.99
CA LEU A 535 3.43 -22.42 -3.24
C LEU A 535 2.03 -22.98 -3.00
N PHE A 536 1.78 -24.24 -3.38
CA PHE A 536 0.55 -24.95 -3.04
C PHE A 536 0.44 -25.22 -1.54
N GLN A 537 1.55 -25.57 -0.88
CA GLN A 537 1.56 -25.73 0.57
C GLN A 537 1.25 -24.40 1.28
N SER A 538 1.83 -23.29 0.81
CA SER A 538 1.58 -21.95 1.35
C SER A 538 0.13 -21.49 1.09
N LEU A 539 -0.36 -21.69 -0.13
CA LEU A 539 -1.76 -21.45 -0.47
C LEU A 539 -2.68 -22.31 0.39
N GLY A 540 -2.26 -23.54 0.65
CA GLY A 540 -3.02 -24.48 1.42
C GLY A 540 -3.19 -24.13 2.88
N GLN A 541 -2.11 -23.67 3.51
CA GLN A 541 -2.16 -23.11 4.85
C GLN A 541 -3.13 -21.93 4.90
N LEU A 542 -3.07 -21.03 3.92
CA LEU A 542 -4.00 -19.92 3.81
C LEU A 542 -5.45 -20.39 3.65
N LEU A 543 -5.73 -21.32 2.72
CA LEU A 543 -7.08 -21.83 2.51
C LEU A 543 -7.61 -22.55 3.76
N THR A 544 -6.74 -23.20 4.52
CA THR A 544 -7.08 -23.78 5.83
C THR A 544 -7.47 -22.70 6.83
N GLU A 545 -6.76 -21.57 6.86
CA GLU A 545 -7.13 -20.47 7.75
C GLU A 545 -8.39 -19.73 7.29
N ILE A 546 -8.56 -19.54 5.97
CA ILE A 546 -9.80 -18.98 5.40
C ILE A 546 -10.97 -19.89 5.73
N SER A 547 -10.82 -21.22 5.61
CA SER A 547 -11.91 -22.16 5.91
C SER A 547 -12.35 -22.09 7.38
N ARG A 548 -11.40 -21.84 8.31
CA ARG A 548 -11.70 -21.66 9.73
C ARG A 548 -12.43 -20.36 10.03
N VAL A 549 -12.04 -19.26 9.39
CA VAL A 549 -12.59 -17.93 9.69
C VAL A 549 -13.85 -17.63 8.89
N ASN A 550 -13.90 -18.04 7.61
CA ASN A 550 -14.99 -17.75 6.69
C ASN A 550 -15.15 -18.85 5.61
N PRO A 551 -15.88 -19.95 5.91
CA PRO A 551 -16.13 -21.04 4.97
C PRO A 551 -16.79 -20.60 3.66
N GLY A 552 -17.65 -19.56 3.70
CA GLY A 552 -18.31 -19.03 2.50
C GLY A 552 -17.33 -18.40 1.52
N LEU A 553 -16.25 -17.82 2.05
CA LEU A 553 -15.18 -17.26 1.23
C LEU A 553 -14.28 -18.35 0.64
N LEU A 554 -14.04 -19.45 1.38
CA LEU A 554 -13.27 -20.59 0.84
C LEU A 554 -13.87 -21.06 -0.50
N HIS A 555 -15.19 -21.20 -0.57
CA HIS A 555 -15.86 -21.60 -1.80
C HIS A 555 -15.61 -20.59 -2.94
N GLN A 556 -15.61 -19.29 -2.65
CA GLN A 556 -15.26 -18.26 -3.63
C GLN A 556 -13.78 -18.33 -4.05
N CYS A 557 -12.86 -18.64 -3.13
CA CYS A 557 -11.45 -18.86 -3.44
C CYS A 557 -11.31 -20.02 -4.42
N ILE A 558 -11.96 -21.13 -4.13
CA ILE A 558 -11.92 -22.36 -4.93
C ILE A 558 -12.55 -22.11 -6.31
N GLN A 559 -13.68 -21.41 -6.37
CA GLN A 559 -14.27 -20.98 -7.64
C GLN A 559 -13.33 -20.09 -8.46
N ARG A 560 -12.58 -19.19 -7.81
CA ARG A 560 -11.56 -18.35 -8.47
C ARG A 560 -10.38 -19.18 -8.98
N PHE A 561 -9.90 -20.17 -8.22
CA PHE A 561 -8.91 -21.15 -8.71
C PHE A 561 -9.43 -21.97 -9.89
N ASN A 562 -10.75 -22.13 -9.97
CA ASN A 562 -11.45 -22.81 -11.06
C ASN A 562 -11.75 -21.90 -12.27
N GLN A 563 -11.40 -20.62 -12.24
CA GLN A 563 -11.66 -19.65 -13.31
C GLN A 563 -10.37 -18.92 -13.73
N ALA A 564 -9.31 -19.65 -14.08
CA ALA A 564 -8.13 -19.00 -14.66
C ALA A 564 -8.43 -18.46 -16.07
N ASP A 565 -7.59 -17.54 -16.55
CA ASP A 565 -7.68 -17.01 -17.91
C ASP A 565 -7.65 -18.17 -18.94
N ASP A 566 -8.41 -18.03 -20.02
CA ASP A 566 -8.67 -19.06 -21.04
C ASP A 566 -9.44 -20.31 -20.59
N GLY A 567 -10.09 -20.26 -19.43
CA GLY A 567 -10.95 -21.35 -18.93
C GLY A 567 -10.17 -22.51 -18.30
N TYR A 568 -8.87 -22.35 -18.08
CA TYR A 568 -8.10 -23.35 -17.34
C TYR A 568 -8.40 -23.25 -15.84
N ASN A 569 -8.29 -24.37 -15.12
CA ASN A 569 -8.10 -24.32 -13.68
C ASN A 569 -6.67 -24.69 -13.32
N LEU A 570 -6.36 -24.55 -12.04
CA LEU A 570 -5.03 -24.80 -11.49
C LEU A 570 -4.51 -26.23 -11.77
N LEU A 571 -5.39 -27.23 -11.77
CA LEU A 571 -5.05 -28.62 -12.09
C LEU A 571 -4.68 -28.79 -13.56
N MET A 572 -5.43 -28.16 -14.47
CA MET A 572 -5.11 -28.18 -15.89
C MET A 572 -3.79 -27.47 -16.21
N LEU A 573 -3.48 -26.38 -15.51
CA LEU A 573 -2.20 -25.70 -15.64
C LEU A 573 -1.05 -26.62 -15.21
N ALA A 574 -1.22 -27.40 -14.14
CA ALA A 574 -0.24 -28.39 -13.71
C ALA A 574 -0.05 -29.51 -14.73
N VAL A 575 -1.11 -29.97 -15.39
CA VAL A 575 -1.03 -30.99 -16.46
C VAL A 575 -0.29 -30.51 -17.70
N ARG A 576 -0.47 -29.24 -18.06
CA ARG A 576 0.23 -28.63 -19.20
C ARG A 576 1.70 -28.36 -18.94
N ASN A 577 2.15 -28.52 -17.70
CA ASN A 577 3.56 -28.35 -17.38
C ASN A 577 4.37 -29.54 -17.93
N PRO A 578 5.56 -29.31 -18.51
CA PRO A 578 6.43 -30.39 -18.99
C PRO A 578 6.88 -31.39 -17.92
N GLN A 579 6.84 -31.03 -16.64
CA GLN A 579 7.33 -31.87 -15.54
C GLN A 579 6.18 -32.56 -14.78
N PRO A 580 6.18 -33.90 -14.66
CA PRO A 580 5.17 -34.66 -13.94
C PRO A 580 5.07 -34.34 -12.43
N GLU A 581 6.14 -33.85 -11.80
CA GLU A 581 6.19 -33.55 -10.37
C GLU A 581 5.20 -32.44 -9.99
N ALA A 582 4.90 -31.53 -10.92
CA ALA A 582 3.91 -30.48 -10.69
C ALA A 582 2.53 -31.07 -10.43
N ILE A 583 2.06 -31.98 -11.31
CA ILE A 583 0.75 -32.61 -11.12
C ILE A 583 0.74 -33.52 -9.89
N GLU A 584 1.84 -34.22 -9.60
CA GLU A 584 1.97 -35.06 -8.41
C GLU A 584 1.84 -34.23 -7.12
N ALA A 585 2.51 -33.08 -7.05
CA ALA A 585 2.41 -32.17 -5.91
C ALA A 585 1.00 -31.61 -5.73
N VAL A 586 0.32 -31.22 -6.82
CA VAL A 586 -1.06 -30.73 -6.76
C VAL A 586 -2.01 -31.82 -6.27
N LEU A 587 -1.92 -33.03 -6.84
CA LEU A 587 -2.80 -34.14 -6.47
C LEU A 587 -2.54 -34.62 -5.05
N GLN A 588 -1.28 -34.73 -4.62
CA GLN A 588 -0.93 -35.02 -3.23
C GLN A 588 -1.53 -33.99 -2.28
N TYR A 589 -1.43 -32.72 -2.63
CA TYR A 589 -1.97 -31.63 -1.83
C TYR A 589 -3.50 -31.72 -1.67
N LEU A 590 -4.23 -32.04 -2.75
CA LEU A 590 -5.68 -32.28 -2.69
C LEU A 590 -6.03 -33.44 -1.74
N SER A 591 -5.27 -34.54 -1.78
CA SER A 591 -5.46 -35.69 -0.88
C SER A 591 -5.22 -35.33 0.58
N GLU A 592 -4.12 -34.62 0.87
CA GLU A 592 -3.73 -34.24 2.25
C GLU A 592 -4.72 -33.25 2.89
N HIS A 593 -5.47 -32.51 2.07
CA HIS A 593 -6.39 -31.45 2.52
C HIS A 593 -7.85 -31.75 2.17
N SER A 594 -8.26 -33.02 2.21
CA SER A 594 -9.63 -33.47 1.92
C SER A 594 -10.74 -32.80 2.75
N ALA A 595 -10.40 -32.25 3.92
CA ALA A 595 -11.33 -31.42 4.72
C ALA A 595 -11.73 -30.10 4.02
N ILE A 596 -10.86 -29.60 3.14
CA ILE A 596 -11.05 -28.38 2.34
C ILE A 596 -11.54 -28.77 0.94
N PHE A 597 -10.85 -29.72 0.32
CA PHE A 597 -11.17 -30.25 -1.02
C PHE A 597 -12.09 -31.45 -0.88
N THR A 598 -13.34 -31.17 -0.56
CA THR A 598 -14.39 -32.20 -0.50
C THR A 598 -14.52 -32.91 -1.86
N PRO A 599 -15.08 -34.14 -1.89
CA PRO A 599 -15.27 -34.88 -3.14
C PRO A 599 -16.00 -34.07 -4.23
N ASP A 600 -16.98 -33.25 -3.85
CA ASP A 600 -17.71 -32.37 -4.78
C ASP A 600 -16.81 -31.31 -5.43
N ILE A 601 -15.91 -30.70 -4.66
CA ILE A 601 -14.96 -29.70 -5.17
C ILE A 601 -13.95 -30.35 -6.10
N VAL A 602 -13.39 -31.51 -5.71
CA VAL A 602 -12.45 -32.25 -6.55
C VAL A 602 -13.14 -32.67 -7.86
N LYS A 603 -14.38 -33.14 -7.78
CA LYS A 603 -15.23 -33.46 -8.94
C LYS A 603 -15.42 -32.25 -9.86
N GLU A 604 -15.75 -31.08 -9.32
CA GLU A 604 -15.87 -29.84 -10.11
C GLU A 604 -14.56 -29.45 -10.79
N MET A 605 -13.43 -29.56 -10.09
CA MET A 605 -12.10 -29.29 -10.66
C MET A 605 -11.78 -30.21 -11.83
N PHE A 606 -12.13 -31.48 -11.75
CA PHE A 606 -11.89 -32.43 -12.84
C PHE A 606 -12.86 -32.25 -14.01
N LEU A 607 -14.12 -31.92 -13.75
CA LEU A 607 -15.18 -31.78 -14.76
C LEU A 607 -15.16 -30.44 -15.50
N LEU A 608 -14.45 -29.43 -14.97
CA LEU A 608 -14.25 -28.17 -15.66
C LEU A 608 -13.63 -28.41 -17.03
N GLN A 609 -14.04 -27.62 -18.02
CA GLN A 609 -13.53 -27.70 -19.39
C GLN A 609 -12.93 -26.34 -19.77
N ASP A 610 -11.80 -26.38 -20.47
CA ASP A 610 -11.22 -25.18 -21.08
C ASP A 610 -12.07 -24.67 -22.26
N ASN A 611 -11.66 -23.55 -22.86
CA ASN A 611 -12.34 -22.98 -24.02
C ASN A 611 -12.40 -23.91 -25.26
N ALA A 612 -11.58 -24.98 -25.28
CA ALA A 612 -11.59 -26.01 -26.32
C ALA A 612 -12.43 -27.25 -25.91
N GLY A 613 -13.16 -27.21 -24.79
CA GLY A 613 -13.97 -28.32 -24.31
C GLY A 613 -13.17 -29.44 -23.63
N ARG A 614 -11.88 -29.20 -23.32
CA ARG A 614 -10.99 -30.20 -22.73
C ARG A 614 -11.01 -30.11 -21.21
N ASN A 615 -11.27 -31.25 -20.58
CA ASN A 615 -11.09 -31.43 -19.14
C ASN A 615 -9.66 -31.86 -18.78
N VAL A 616 -9.33 -31.97 -17.49
CA VAL A 616 -7.99 -32.34 -17.03
C VAL A 616 -7.49 -33.67 -17.60
N LEU A 617 -8.37 -34.66 -17.74
CA LEU A 617 -8.03 -35.99 -18.25
C LEU A 617 -7.76 -35.94 -19.76
N THR A 618 -8.53 -35.16 -20.52
CA THR A 618 -8.24 -34.94 -21.95
C THR A 618 -6.96 -34.13 -22.19
N LEU A 619 -6.55 -33.28 -21.24
CA LEU A 619 -5.26 -32.59 -21.31
C LEU A 619 -4.10 -33.53 -20.93
N SER A 620 -4.32 -34.50 -20.04
CA SER A 620 -3.25 -35.40 -19.59
C SER A 620 -2.69 -36.24 -20.71
N VAL A 621 -3.56 -36.70 -21.63
CA VAL A 621 -3.16 -37.47 -22.80
C VAL A 621 -2.44 -36.64 -23.86
N GLN A 622 -2.44 -35.31 -23.75
CA GLN A 622 -1.62 -34.42 -24.57
C GLN A 622 -0.32 -34.01 -23.86
N SER A 623 -0.11 -34.48 -22.62
CA SER A 623 1.10 -34.28 -21.82
C SER A 623 1.94 -35.56 -21.89
N THR A 624 2.43 -36.11 -20.77
CA THR A 624 3.24 -37.33 -20.76
C THR A 624 2.46 -38.57 -20.32
N PRO A 625 2.93 -39.80 -20.65
CA PRO A 625 2.37 -41.03 -20.12
C PRO A 625 2.32 -41.07 -18.59
N GLN A 626 3.34 -40.51 -17.93
CA GLN A 626 3.41 -40.44 -16.47
C GLN A 626 2.29 -39.56 -15.88
N VAL A 627 2.06 -38.37 -16.44
CA VAL A 627 0.97 -37.47 -16.00
C VAL A 627 -0.39 -38.17 -16.11
N THR A 628 -0.64 -38.87 -17.22
CA THR A 628 -1.87 -39.65 -17.42
C THR A 628 -2.02 -40.77 -16.37
N ARG A 629 -0.95 -41.52 -16.08
CA ARG A 629 -0.97 -42.54 -15.01
C ARG A 629 -1.28 -41.95 -13.65
N THR A 630 -0.62 -40.85 -13.30
CA THR A 630 -0.80 -40.18 -12.00
C THR A 630 -2.25 -39.74 -11.82
N ILE A 631 -2.86 -39.14 -12.86
CA ILE A 631 -4.27 -38.72 -12.84
C ILE A 631 -5.22 -39.91 -12.68
N LEU A 632 -5.07 -40.98 -13.49
CA LEU A 632 -5.94 -42.15 -13.40
C LEU A 632 -5.80 -42.90 -12.08
N LYS A 633 -4.58 -42.94 -11.52
CA LYS A 633 -4.32 -43.49 -10.20
C LYS A 633 -5.04 -42.68 -9.14
N PHE A 634 -4.90 -41.35 -9.14
CA PHE A 634 -5.60 -40.47 -8.21
C PHE A 634 -7.12 -40.65 -8.29
N MET A 635 -7.69 -40.76 -9.49
CA MET A 635 -9.12 -41.01 -9.69
C MET A 635 -9.56 -42.36 -9.10
N SER A 636 -8.69 -43.37 -9.17
CA SER A 636 -8.96 -44.70 -8.61
C SER A 636 -8.86 -44.70 -7.08
N ASP A 637 -7.92 -43.94 -6.53
CA ASP A 637 -7.68 -43.83 -5.09
C ASP A 637 -8.77 -42.98 -4.37
N HIS A 638 -9.48 -42.10 -5.11
CA HIS A 638 -10.52 -41.18 -4.59
C HIS A 638 -11.90 -41.46 -5.18
N SER A 639 -12.31 -42.73 -5.19
CA SER A 639 -13.55 -43.19 -5.83
C SER A 639 -14.83 -42.46 -5.38
N GLU A 640 -14.83 -41.85 -4.20
CA GLU A 640 -15.91 -41.02 -3.67
C GLU A 640 -16.17 -39.74 -4.48
N ALA A 641 -15.14 -39.17 -5.12
CA ALA A 641 -15.28 -38.01 -6.00
C ALA A 641 -15.62 -38.42 -7.45
N PHE A 642 -15.33 -39.66 -7.83
CA PHE A 642 -15.41 -40.17 -9.19
C PHE A 642 -16.45 -41.29 -9.32
N ASP A 643 -17.71 -40.95 -9.03
CA ASP A 643 -18.84 -41.84 -9.29
C ASP A 643 -18.95 -42.21 -10.79
N THR A 644 -19.77 -43.23 -11.09
CA THR A 644 -19.99 -43.73 -12.46
C THR A 644 -20.33 -42.62 -13.45
N GLU A 645 -21.16 -41.65 -13.04
CA GLU A 645 -21.60 -40.55 -13.91
C GLU A 645 -20.46 -39.55 -14.16
N THR A 646 -19.65 -39.26 -13.15
CA THR A 646 -18.48 -38.38 -13.24
C THR A 646 -17.44 -38.98 -14.17
N LEU A 647 -17.16 -40.28 -14.02
CA LEU A 647 -16.24 -41.01 -14.89
C LEU A 647 -16.72 -40.99 -16.34
N LYS A 648 -18.02 -41.20 -16.59
CA LYS A 648 -18.61 -41.06 -17.92
C LYS A 648 -18.39 -39.66 -18.49
N ARG A 649 -18.71 -38.61 -17.73
CA ARG A 649 -18.52 -37.23 -18.17
C ARG A 649 -17.05 -36.89 -18.48
N LEU A 650 -16.10 -37.47 -17.74
CA LEU A 650 -14.67 -37.26 -17.98
C LEU A 650 -14.19 -37.98 -19.25
N PHE A 651 -14.52 -39.26 -19.42
CA PHE A 651 -14.04 -40.09 -20.53
C PHE A 651 -14.77 -39.84 -21.85
N LEU A 652 -16.06 -39.49 -21.79
CA LEU A 652 -16.89 -39.24 -22.97
C LEU A 652 -16.92 -37.77 -23.38
N ALA A 653 -16.21 -36.89 -22.66
CA ALA A 653 -16.02 -35.53 -23.08
C ALA A 653 -15.33 -35.49 -24.45
N THR A 654 -15.86 -34.64 -25.34
CA THR A 654 -15.21 -34.33 -26.61
C THR A 654 -14.76 -32.88 -26.62
N ASP A 655 -13.64 -32.61 -27.29
CA ASP A 655 -13.24 -31.23 -27.56
C ASP A 655 -14.25 -30.53 -28.51
N VAL A 656 -14.06 -29.24 -28.74
CA VAL A 656 -14.90 -28.44 -29.66
C VAL A 656 -14.90 -28.96 -31.11
N SER A 657 -13.92 -29.78 -31.49
CA SER A 657 -13.88 -30.42 -32.82
C SER A 657 -14.71 -31.71 -32.87
N GLY A 658 -15.03 -32.30 -31.71
CA GLY A 658 -15.75 -33.56 -31.57
C GLY A 658 -14.83 -34.78 -31.39
N LYS A 659 -13.58 -34.58 -30.96
CA LYS A 659 -12.60 -35.66 -30.71
C LYS A 659 -12.74 -36.17 -29.27
N SER A 660 -12.78 -37.49 -29.10
CA SER A 660 -12.72 -38.13 -27.79
C SER A 660 -11.29 -38.09 -27.22
N ILE A 661 -11.14 -38.48 -25.96
CA ILE A 661 -9.83 -38.60 -25.29
C ILE A 661 -8.82 -39.44 -26.08
N LEU A 662 -9.23 -40.60 -26.62
CA LEU A 662 -8.36 -41.47 -27.40
C LEU A 662 -7.96 -40.84 -28.75
N MET A 663 -8.79 -39.95 -29.30
CA MET A 663 -8.53 -39.28 -30.58
C MET A 663 -7.61 -38.06 -30.42
N LEU A 664 -7.58 -37.44 -29.24
CA LEU A 664 -6.72 -36.29 -28.95
C LEU A 664 -5.25 -36.68 -28.83
N ASP A 665 -4.96 -37.83 -28.23
CA ASP A 665 -3.60 -38.34 -28.05
C ASP A 665 -2.91 -38.68 -29.38
N VAL A 666 -3.63 -39.35 -30.28
CA VAL A 666 -3.12 -39.73 -31.61
C VAL A 666 -2.66 -38.51 -32.45
N LEU A 667 -3.11 -37.31 -32.10
CA LEU A 667 -2.83 -36.06 -32.81
C LEU A 667 -1.92 -35.10 -32.04
N SER A 668 -1.40 -35.49 -30.87
CA SER A 668 -0.66 -34.62 -29.94
C SER A 668 0.75 -34.24 -30.41
N GLY A 669 1.28 -34.91 -31.44
CA GLY A 669 2.64 -34.65 -31.96
C GLY A 669 3.76 -35.32 -31.17
N HIS A 670 3.43 -36.17 -30.20
CA HIS A 670 4.38 -36.97 -29.42
C HIS A 670 5.09 -38.04 -30.24
N GLU A 671 6.15 -38.63 -29.68
CA GLU A 671 6.80 -39.79 -30.29
C GLU A 671 5.86 -41.01 -30.30
N GLU A 672 5.99 -41.88 -31.30
CA GLU A 672 5.13 -43.08 -31.44
C GLU A 672 5.09 -43.94 -30.17
N SER A 673 6.22 -44.06 -29.48
CA SER A 673 6.37 -44.80 -28.22
C SER A 673 5.49 -44.21 -27.11
N GLU A 674 5.45 -42.88 -26.97
CA GLU A 674 4.69 -42.17 -25.95
C GLU A 674 3.18 -42.26 -26.24
N ILE A 675 2.77 -42.05 -27.50
CA ILE A 675 1.36 -42.20 -27.90
C ILE A 675 0.92 -43.64 -27.64
N LEU A 676 1.73 -44.63 -28.03
CA LEU A 676 1.39 -46.04 -27.77
C LEU A 676 1.26 -46.33 -26.27
N GLU A 677 2.11 -45.74 -25.44
CA GLU A 677 2.05 -45.88 -23.99
C GLU A 677 0.79 -45.24 -23.39
N ILE A 678 0.42 -44.03 -23.81
CA ILE A 678 -0.80 -43.33 -23.37
C ILE A 678 -2.04 -44.11 -23.82
N VAL A 679 -2.11 -44.55 -25.07
CA VAL A 679 -3.18 -45.42 -25.58
C VAL A 679 -3.28 -46.69 -24.73
N ASN A 680 -2.16 -47.32 -24.37
CA ASN A 680 -2.16 -48.51 -23.51
C ASN A 680 -2.70 -48.22 -22.11
N ILE A 681 -2.33 -47.08 -21.52
CA ILE A 681 -2.80 -46.65 -20.20
C ILE A 681 -4.32 -46.44 -20.22
N ILE A 682 -4.84 -45.67 -21.20
CA ILE A 682 -6.28 -45.37 -21.29
C ILE A 682 -7.08 -46.63 -21.60
N LEU A 683 -6.69 -47.41 -22.61
CA LEU A 683 -7.41 -48.63 -22.99
C LEU A 683 -7.36 -49.70 -21.89
N GLY A 684 -6.24 -49.82 -21.18
CA GLY A 684 -6.13 -50.71 -20.02
C GLY A 684 -7.10 -50.31 -18.92
N TRP A 685 -7.16 -49.03 -18.57
CA TRP A 685 -8.07 -48.51 -17.55
C TRP A 685 -9.54 -48.72 -17.93
N VAL A 686 -9.89 -48.45 -19.20
CA VAL A 686 -11.26 -48.68 -19.72
C VAL A 686 -11.61 -50.16 -19.75
N ALA A 687 -10.69 -51.06 -20.12
CA ALA A 687 -10.92 -52.50 -20.14
C ALA A 687 -11.29 -53.03 -18.76
N GLU A 688 -10.56 -52.60 -17.72
CA GLU A 688 -10.82 -52.98 -16.33
C GLU A 688 -12.19 -52.50 -15.82
N ARG A 689 -12.74 -51.45 -16.44
CA ARG A 689 -13.94 -50.73 -15.97
C ARG A 689 -15.03 -50.63 -17.03
N GLN A 690 -15.04 -51.55 -18.00
CA GLN A 690 -15.99 -51.54 -19.10
C GLN A 690 -17.47 -51.66 -18.67
N GLU A 691 -17.76 -52.07 -17.43
CA GLU A 691 -19.12 -52.10 -16.87
C GLU A 691 -19.68 -50.71 -16.55
N ILE A 692 -18.81 -49.69 -16.43
CA ILE A 692 -19.22 -48.30 -16.23
C ILE A 692 -19.94 -47.76 -17.48
N PHE A 693 -19.51 -48.21 -18.65
CA PHE A 693 -19.93 -47.67 -19.93
C PHE A 693 -20.94 -48.59 -20.62
N ASN A 694 -22.02 -48.01 -21.12
CA ASN A 694 -22.93 -48.73 -21.99
C ASN A 694 -22.33 -48.88 -23.42
N PRO A 695 -22.90 -49.75 -24.27
CA PRO A 695 -22.45 -49.95 -25.65
C PRO A 695 -22.24 -48.68 -26.48
N GLY A 696 -23.17 -47.72 -26.40
CA GLY A 696 -23.11 -46.47 -27.15
C GLY A 696 -22.04 -45.51 -26.61
N GLU A 697 -21.81 -45.52 -25.30
CA GLU A 697 -20.75 -44.75 -24.67
C GLU A 697 -19.36 -45.29 -25.04
N LEU A 698 -19.18 -46.62 -25.02
CA LEU A 698 -17.94 -47.25 -25.48
C LEU A 698 -17.69 -47.01 -26.98
N LYS A 699 -18.76 -47.01 -27.79
CA LYS A 699 -18.70 -46.60 -29.20
C LYS A 699 -18.11 -45.19 -29.33
N ASN A 700 -18.60 -44.23 -28.55
CA ASN A 700 -18.18 -42.82 -28.64
C ASN A 700 -16.70 -42.59 -28.30
N LEU A 701 -16.05 -43.51 -27.58
CA LEU A 701 -14.60 -43.43 -27.33
C LEU A 701 -13.78 -43.66 -28.60
N VAL A 702 -14.24 -44.52 -29.51
CA VAL A 702 -13.50 -44.94 -30.71
C VAL A 702 -14.10 -44.41 -32.02
N LEU A 703 -15.37 -43.98 -31.98
CA LEU A 703 -16.14 -43.50 -33.11
C LEU A 703 -17.13 -42.41 -32.66
N THR A 704 -16.82 -41.15 -32.96
CA THR A 704 -17.74 -40.00 -32.73
C THR A 704 -18.51 -39.70 -34.00
N ASP A 705 -19.42 -38.71 -34.04
CA ASP A 705 -20.15 -38.40 -35.28
C ASP A 705 -19.23 -37.96 -36.43
N ARG A 706 -18.07 -37.38 -36.11
CA ARG A 706 -17.14 -36.81 -37.10
C ARG A 706 -15.90 -37.65 -37.33
N TYR A 707 -15.46 -38.39 -36.33
CA TYR A 707 -14.15 -39.02 -36.35
C TYR A 707 -14.25 -40.52 -36.08
N ASN A 708 -13.33 -41.24 -36.72
CA ASN A 708 -13.08 -42.64 -36.49
C ASN A 708 -11.61 -42.74 -36.09
N ILE A 709 -11.33 -43.28 -34.89
CA ILE A 709 -9.98 -43.29 -34.36
C ILE A 709 -9.01 -44.02 -35.30
N LEU A 710 -9.45 -45.10 -35.96
CA LEU A 710 -8.61 -45.86 -36.88
C LEU A 710 -8.20 -45.03 -38.10
N GLN A 711 -9.00 -44.05 -38.50
CA GLN A 711 -8.70 -43.15 -39.63
C GLN A 711 -7.89 -41.92 -39.20
N LEU A 712 -7.84 -41.61 -37.91
CA LEU A 712 -7.05 -40.51 -37.38
C LEU A 712 -5.59 -40.89 -37.16
N VAL A 713 -5.29 -42.16 -36.88
CA VAL A 713 -3.92 -42.61 -36.71
C VAL A 713 -3.20 -42.56 -38.05
N PRO A 714 -2.09 -41.80 -38.16
CA PRO A 714 -1.25 -41.81 -39.36
C PRO A 714 -0.87 -43.23 -39.75
N LEU A 715 -0.95 -43.53 -41.05
CA LEU A 715 -0.72 -44.88 -41.58
C LEU A 715 0.74 -45.35 -41.49
N ASN A 716 1.65 -44.55 -40.93
CA ASN A 716 3.00 -44.95 -40.60
C ASN A 716 3.15 -45.42 -39.14
N LEU A 717 2.13 -45.25 -38.29
CA LEU A 717 2.13 -45.66 -36.88
C LEU A 717 1.42 -47.00 -36.69
N SER A 718 1.94 -48.04 -37.33
CA SER A 718 1.30 -49.35 -37.39
C SER A 718 1.15 -50.01 -36.02
N GLY A 719 2.05 -49.73 -35.07
CA GLY A 719 1.97 -50.23 -33.69
C GLY A 719 0.72 -49.75 -32.97
N ILE A 720 0.40 -48.46 -33.11
CA ILE A 720 -0.77 -47.83 -32.50
C ILE A 720 -2.06 -48.35 -33.15
N LEU A 721 -2.11 -48.42 -34.48
CA LEU A 721 -3.23 -49.00 -35.22
C LEU A 721 -3.52 -50.44 -34.79
N ASN A 722 -2.49 -51.29 -34.74
CA ASN A 722 -2.62 -52.67 -34.31
C ASN A 722 -3.11 -52.79 -32.86
N ARG A 723 -2.66 -51.89 -31.98
CA ARG A 723 -3.08 -51.90 -30.57
C ARG A 723 -4.55 -51.50 -30.42
N ILE A 724 -4.97 -50.42 -31.05
CA ILE A 724 -6.37 -49.96 -31.04
C ILE A 724 -7.26 -51.05 -31.67
N TRP A 725 -6.81 -51.63 -32.77
CA TRP A 725 -7.52 -52.72 -33.44
C TRP A 725 -7.67 -53.96 -32.56
N GLY A 726 -6.58 -54.40 -31.92
CA GLY A 726 -6.61 -55.51 -30.98
C GLY A 726 -7.56 -55.26 -29.80
N PHE A 727 -7.70 -54.01 -29.36
CA PHE A 727 -8.67 -53.63 -28.34
C PHE A 727 -10.12 -53.68 -28.85
N VAL A 728 -10.43 -53.07 -29.99
CA VAL A 728 -11.82 -53.04 -30.51
C VAL A 728 -12.31 -54.40 -31.02
N THR A 729 -11.39 -55.29 -31.38
CA THR A 729 -11.71 -56.68 -31.78
C THR A 729 -11.61 -57.69 -30.63
N ASN A 730 -11.20 -57.24 -29.44
CA ASN A 730 -11.20 -58.08 -28.24
C ASN A 730 -12.64 -58.50 -27.91
N GLN A 731 -12.89 -59.80 -27.76
CA GLN A 731 -14.24 -60.36 -27.63
C GLN A 731 -15.11 -59.69 -26.54
N PRO A 732 -14.64 -59.50 -25.29
CA PRO A 732 -15.34 -58.72 -24.28
C PRO A 732 -15.81 -57.33 -24.75
N PHE A 733 -14.91 -56.56 -25.38
CA PHE A 733 -15.22 -55.22 -25.85
C PHE A 733 -16.16 -55.24 -27.06
N LEU A 734 -15.89 -56.10 -28.04
CA LEU A 734 -16.68 -56.28 -29.25
C LEU A 734 -18.13 -56.68 -28.93
N ASN A 735 -18.31 -57.59 -27.98
CA ASN A 735 -19.63 -58.01 -27.52
C ASN A 735 -20.43 -56.84 -26.91
N LYS A 736 -19.74 -55.89 -26.27
CA LYS A 736 -20.38 -54.68 -25.73
C LYS A 736 -20.71 -53.66 -26.79
N ILE A 737 -19.76 -53.25 -27.63
CA ILE A 737 -20.02 -52.20 -28.65
C ILE A 737 -20.93 -52.68 -29.79
N GLY A 738 -21.02 -54.00 -29.98
CA GLY A 738 -21.79 -54.64 -31.03
C GLY A 738 -21.10 -54.62 -32.39
N SER A 739 -21.34 -55.68 -33.17
CA SER A 739 -20.84 -55.85 -34.54
C SER A 739 -21.25 -54.70 -35.47
N GLY A 740 -22.42 -54.10 -35.23
CA GLY A 740 -22.91 -52.92 -35.96
C GLY A 740 -21.93 -51.74 -35.91
N THR A 741 -21.40 -51.44 -34.72
CA THR A 741 -20.43 -50.35 -34.49
C THR A 741 -19.11 -50.63 -35.18
N LEU A 742 -18.56 -51.85 -35.04
CA LEU A 742 -17.32 -52.22 -35.72
C LEU A 742 -17.47 -52.12 -37.24
N GLY A 743 -18.63 -52.55 -37.76
CA GLY A 743 -18.92 -52.38 -39.18
C GLY A 743 -19.03 -50.93 -39.62
N GLU A 744 -19.52 -50.02 -38.76
CA GLU A 744 -19.50 -48.58 -39.04
C GLU A 744 -18.06 -48.03 -39.02
N MET A 745 -17.23 -48.42 -38.05
CA MET A 745 -15.80 -48.04 -38.01
C MET A 745 -15.05 -48.52 -39.25
N LEU A 746 -15.36 -49.73 -39.75
CA LEU A 746 -14.71 -50.26 -40.95
C LEU A 746 -15.18 -49.59 -42.22
N THR A 747 -16.47 -49.23 -42.33
CA THR A 747 -17.06 -48.73 -43.58
C THR A 747 -17.07 -47.22 -43.71
N ARG A 748 -16.97 -46.48 -42.60
CA ARG A 748 -16.90 -45.01 -42.62
C ARG A 748 -15.71 -44.54 -43.45
N THR A 749 -15.93 -43.52 -44.26
CA THR A 749 -14.91 -42.94 -45.13
C THR A 749 -14.31 -41.68 -44.53
N ASN A 750 -13.02 -41.44 -44.81
CA ASN A 750 -12.34 -40.18 -44.55
C ASN A 750 -12.68 -39.14 -45.64
N PHE A 751 -12.03 -37.97 -45.58
CA PHE A 751 -12.23 -36.89 -46.58
C PHE A 751 -11.84 -37.28 -48.02
N ASN A 752 -10.97 -38.28 -48.19
CA ASN A 752 -10.60 -38.83 -49.51
C ASN A 752 -11.60 -39.89 -50.00
N GLN A 753 -12.72 -40.06 -49.29
CA GLN A 753 -13.70 -41.12 -49.54
C GLN A 753 -13.09 -42.52 -49.44
N GLU A 754 -12.10 -42.71 -48.57
CA GLU A 754 -11.49 -44.01 -48.31
C GLU A 754 -11.92 -44.52 -46.95
N ASN A 755 -12.35 -45.78 -46.92
CA ASN A 755 -12.47 -46.49 -45.66
C ASN A 755 -11.10 -46.94 -45.13
N ILE A 756 -11.05 -47.40 -43.88
CA ILE A 756 -9.79 -47.74 -43.22
C ILE A 756 -9.02 -48.87 -43.92
N LEU A 757 -9.72 -49.85 -44.51
CA LEU A 757 -9.07 -50.94 -45.24
C LEU A 757 -8.38 -50.41 -46.51
N ILE A 758 -9.07 -49.57 -47.29
CA ILE A 758 -8.51 -48.94 -48.49
C ILE A 758 -7.32 -48.07 -48.12
N SER A 759 -7.45 -47.23 -47.09
CA SER A 759 -6.35 -46.40 -46.61
C SER A 759 -5.15 -47.26 -46.19
N ALA A 760 -5.35 -48.36 -45.46
CA ALA A 760 -4.28 -49.28 -45.07
C ALA A 760 -3.61 -49.97 -46.27
N LEU A 761 -4.39 -50.40 -47.28
CA LEU A 761 -3.86 -51.03 -48.50
C LEU A 761 -3.08 -50.05 -49.38
N CYS A 762 -3.48 -48.77 -49.41
CA CYS A 762 -2.76 -47.74 -50.15
C CYS A 762 -1.43 -47.33 -49.49
N SER A 763 -1.21 -47.64 -48.21
CA SER A 763 0.05 -47.39 -47.51
C SER A 763 0.96 -48.61 -47.56
N SER A 764 2.15 -48.46 -48.15
CA SER A 764 3.16 -49.53 -48.20
C SER A 764 3.64 -49.97 -46.81
N GLN A 765 3.47 -49.12 -45.79
CA GLN A 765 3.92 -49.35 -44.41
C GLN A 765 2.89 -50.08 -43.54
N ASN A 766 1.67 -50.30 -44.03
CA ASN A 766 0.55 -50.83 -43.24
C ASN A 766 0.00 -52.18 -43.72
N LYS A 767 0.81 -52.95 -44.45
CA LYS A 767 0.41 -54.28 -44.94
C LYS A 767 -0.05 -55.20 -43.81
N ASP A 768 0.64 -55.18 -42.67
CA ASP A 768 0.30 -56.03 -41.53
C ASP A 768 -1.05 -55.63 -40.91
N PHE A 769 -1.34 -54.34 -40.84
CA PHE A 769 -2.62 -53.83 -40.36
C PHE A 769 -3.76 -54.17 -41.32
N ALA A 770 -3.56 -54.00 -42.63
CA ALA A 770 -4.52 -54.41 -43.65
C ALA A 770 -4.78 -55.93 -43.58
N ASN A 771 -3.73 -56.73 -43.43
CA ASN A 771 -3.83 -58.17 -43.25
C ASN A 771 -4.59 -58.54 -41.97
N ALA A 772 -4.41 -57.79 -40.87
CA ALA A 772 -5.15 -58.01 -39.63
C ALA A 772 -6.65 -57.73 -39.80
N ILE A 773 -7.02 -56.68 -40.54
CA ILE A 773 -8.43 -56.40 -40.88
C ILE A 773 -9.00 -57.52 -41.77
N LEU A 774 -8.30 -57.90 -42.84
CA LEU A 774 -8.75 -58.95 -43.76
C LEU A 774 -8.91 -60.29 -43.05
N LYS A 775 -7.95 -60.64 -42.20
CA LYS A 775 -7.99 -61.86 -41.40
C LYS A 775 -9.20 -61.84 -40.46
N PHE A 776 -9.44 -60.75 -39.73
CA PHE A 776 -10.60 -60.62 -38.86
C PHE A 776 -11.93 -60.81 -39.62
N ILE A 777 -12.08 -60.20 -40.79
CA ILE A 777 -13.28 -60.34 -41.63
C ILE A 777 -13.46 -61.78 -42.12
N THR A 778 -12.36 -62.46 -42.43
CA THR A 778 -12.38 -63.87 -42.87
C THR A 778 -12.72 -64.81 -41.72
N ASP A 779 -12.17 -64.54 -40.54
CA ASP A 779 -12.34 -65.35 -39.34
C ASP A 779 -13.72 -65.14 -38.69
N GLN A 780 -14.33 -63.96 -38.85
CA GLN A 780 -15.64 -63.59 -38.27
C GLN A 780 -16.56 -62.90 -39.29
N PRO A 781 -16.99 -63.59 -40.36
CA PRO A 781 -17.81 -63.01 -41.41
C PRO A 781 -19.17 -62.49 -40.91
N GLU A 782 -19.72 -63.09 -39.86
CA GLU A 782 -21.01 -62.72 -39.25
C GLU A 782 -21.01 -61.31 -38.62
N VAL A 783 -19.83 -60.74 -38.35
CA VAL A 783 -19.70 -59.40 -37.76
C VAL A 783 -20.04 -58.30 -38.77
N LEU A 784 -19.97 -58.58 -40.07
CA LEU A 784 -20.32 -57.64 -41.13
C LEU A 784 -21.41 -58.23 -42.02
N SER A 785 -22.52 -57.52 -42.19
CA SER A 785 -23.50 -57.85 -43.22
C SER A 785 -22.85 -57.83 -44.61
N ASP A 786 -23.32 -58.67 -45.54
CA ASP A 786 -22.85 -58.71 -46.93
C ASP A 786 -22.77 -57.32 -47.59
N ASP A 787 -23.75 -56.44 -47.32
CA ASP A 787 -23.76 -55.07 -47.82
C ASP A 787 -22.59 -54.22 -47.29
N LYS A 788 -22.20 -54.41 -46.02
CA LYS A 788 -21.04 -53.73 -45.42
C LYS A 788 -19.72 -54.28 -45.96
N ILE A 789 -19.61 -55.60 -46.15
CA ILE A 789 -18.46 -56.22 -46.80
C ILE A 789 -18.32 -55.66 -48.22
N LYS A 790 -19.42 -55.62 -48.97
CA LYS A 790 -19.44 -55.04 -50.32
C LYS A 790 -19.02 -53.57 -50.32
N ASN A 791 -19.52 -52.76 -49.39
CA ASN A 791 -19.13 -51.36 -49.24
C ASN A 791 -17.67 -51.16 -48.81
N LEU A 792 -17.08 -52.14 -48.12
CA LEU A 792 -15.68 -52.12 -47.71
C LEU A 792 -14.74 -52.33 -48.91
N PHE A 793 -15.07 -53.26 -49.81
CA PHE A 793 -14.22 -53.61 -50.97
C PHE A 793 -14.55 -52.84 -52.26
N PHE A 794 -15.81 -52.39 -52.45
CA PHE A 794 -16.29 -51.86 -53.72
C PHE A 794 -16.79 -50.42 -53.62
N GLN A 795 -15.98 -49.53 -53.01
CA GLN A 795 -16.19 -48.08 -53.13
C GLN A 795 -15.95 -47.67 -54.59
N LYS A 796 -17.06 -47.56 -55.34
CA LYS A 796 -17.15 -47.65 -56.81
C LYS A 796 -16.19 -46.75 -57.62
N ASP A 797 -15.71 -45.64 -57.08
CA ASP A 797 -14.93 -44.64 -57.84
C ASP A 797 -13.46 -44.47 -57.38
N THR A 798 -13.09 -44.91 -56.17
CA THR A 798 -11.79 -44.58 -55.56
C THR A 798 -10.70 -45.62 -55.84
N LEU A 799 -11.05 -46.92 -55.76
CA LEU A 799 -10.11 -48.03 -56.02
C LEU A 799 -9.71 -48.12 -57.49
N TYR A 800 -10.64 -47.89 -58.41
CA TYR A 800 -10.40 -47.97 -59.85
C TYR A 800 -9.41 -46.90 -60.34
N LYS A 801 -9.36 -45.73 -59.69
CA LYS A 801 -8.44 -44.62 -60.01
C LYS A 801 -7.06 -44.74 -59.36
N LYS A 802 -6.89 -45.57 -58.31
CA LYS A 802 -5.62 -45.75 -57.59
C LYS A 802 -4.90 -47.05 -57.92
N MET A 803 -5.62 -48.06 -58.40
CA MET A 803 -5.03 -49.32 -58.90
C MET A 803 -4.53 -49.22 -60.35
N HIS A 804 -5.02 -48.23 -61.10
CA HIS A 804 -4.44 -47.75 -62.36
C HIS A 804 -3.47 -46.61 -62.07
#